data_AF-A0A2P6U0A6-F1
#
_entry.id   AF-A0A2P6U0A6-F1
#
_cell.length_a   1.000
_cell.length_b   1.000
_cell.length_c   1.000
_cell.angle_alpha   90.00
_cell.angle_beta   90.00
_cell.angle_gamma   90.00
#
_symmetry.space_group_name_H-M   'P 1'
#
loop_
_entity.id
_entity.type
_entity.pdbx_description
1 polymer ?
#
loop_
_entity_poly.entity_id
_entity_poly.type
_entity_poly.pdbx_seq_one_letter_code
_entity_poly.pdbx_strand_id
1 'polypeptide(L)'
;MITHYFTELQEQLHASWASLEARGAELTALYRLGSPAPSAAAGGSAVRSPAPGSAEGGLPALLAAVVAAAAAAVAAVLGAWAVLAAGCWRVLELGGALYLSMRYFTGPTCWLLFGYMFYSEPVLRLPLLLYHLYIISPAGRRAVAYSRVPWLLRRCPLYWGQASYFKGSDLVKTTDLDPSKRYVFAGHPHGLLGNAYFLAFCTNQLGFEDKFPGIRLSIGVLDLNLRVSFCREICLLHGLCDVDRSTLLARLRAGPGSAVFLAVGGAAESLYTKRGCLDLVLKRRRGFVKVALEAGAELVPVIAFGENDQFNRVDLRPGSLMDWVQSTFKKLTGFAMPLQDALTGAGILNLPSGPFPLPVPLVTVVGAPIALPPFEGDLRSEAGRAHVDACHALYCAALQQLYDEHKDKYAPNRTRDMRFVDWALFFWVLYSEPVLRLPLALYLVYIYSPLGQRAVDRYRGATFFRHYPLYKWASWWAPSQLVKTAELDPAGRYLLSIHPHGVLGSCSLLALGTEALGWSRLFPGIRLSQGMLNTILFTPFARELCMLHGWCYVNRRTLLTRLRQGPGSAVAILVGGAAEAVYAEPGTLDLVLLKRKGFVRVALEGGASLVPVLCFGENEQYHRVFVRPGSFVDRLQAFTKKYGGFTLPLAYGRGILGLKVGPLPERDPLTAVVGAPIKLPLFEGDLRSEAGRAHVDACHALYCAALQQLYDEHKDKYAPKRTRDMRFVE
;
A
#
# COMPACT_ATOMS: atom_id res chain seq x y z
N MET A 1 28.78 20.89 23.87
CA MET A 1 27.54 20.50 24.59
C MET A 1 27.82 19.46 25.67
N ILE A 2 28.40 18.30 25.35
CA ILE A 2 28.77 17.28 26.35
C ILE A 2 29.77 17.84 27.38
N THR A 3 30.82 18.52 26.94
CA THR A 3 31.81 19.16 27.83
C THR A 3 31.19 20.23 28.72
N HIS A 4 30.19 20.98 28.23
CA HIS A 4 29.52 22.03 28.99
C HIS A 4 28.63 21.44 30.10
N TYR A 5 27.91 20.36 29.79
CA TYR A 5 27.08 19.64 30.77
C TYR A 5 27.92 18.96 31.85
N PHE A 6 29.11 18.44 31.50
CA PHE A 6 30.05 17.91 32.49
C PHE A 6 30.65 19.01 33.37
N THR A 7 30.89 20.21 32.82
CA THR A 7 31.42 21.34 33.60
C THR A 7 30.38 21.87 34.59
N GLU A 8 29.10 22.02 34.17
CA GLU A 8 28.00 22.40 35.07
C GLU A 8 27.75 21.36 36.17
N LEU A 9 27.80 20.06 35.84
CA LEU A 9 27.63 19.00 36.83
C LEU A 9 28.79 18.99 37.83
N GLN A 10 30.01 19.27 37.36
CA GLN A 10 31.20 19.35 38.19
C GLN A 10 31.15 20.57 39.12
N GLU A 11 30.67 21.72 38.65
CA GLU A 11 30.43 22.91 39.49
C GLU A 11 29.32 22.67 40.54
N GLN A 12 28.21 22.01 40.17
CA GLN A 12 27.15 21.65 41.10
C GLN A 12 27.62 20.66 42.18
N LEU A 13 28.47 19.70 41.80
CA LEU A 13 29.09 18.76 42.73
C LEU A 13 30.09 19.44 43.67
N HIS A 14 30.91 20.38 43.17
CA HIS A 14 31.80 21.18 44.01
C HIS A 14 31.04 22.08 44.99
N ALA A 15 29.95 22.71 44.56
CA ALA A 15 29.09 23.52 45.44
C ALA A 15 28.40 22.67 46.53
N SER A 16 27.93 21.47 46.15
CA SER A 16 27.33 20.51 47.08
C SER A 16 28.35 20.01 48.11
N TRP A 17 29.60 19.77 47.67
CA TRP A 17 30.71 19.36 48.52
C TRP A 17 31.11 20.44 49.53
N ALA A 18 31.22 21.70 49.09
CA ALA A 18 31.51 22.81 50.00
C ALA A 18 30.42 23.01 51.07
N SER A 19 29.14 22.77 50.71
CA SER A 19 28.02 22.80 51.67
C SER A 19 28.07 21.67 52.71
N LEU A 20 28.57 20.49 52.31
CA LEU A 20 28.73 19.33 53.17
C LEU A 20 29.92 19.48 54.12
N GLU A 21 31.03 20.08 53.66
CA GLU A 21 32.16 20.46 54.51
C GLU A 21 31.76 21.50 55.56
N ALA A 22 30.99 22.52 55.17
CA ALA A 22 30.47 23.53 56.10
C ALA A 22 29.54 22.91 57.17
N ARG A 23 28.63 22.01 56.77
CA ARG A 23 27.75 21.27 57.69
C ARG A 23 28.52 20.29 58.58
N GLY A 24 29.58 19.68 58.06
CA GLY A 24 30.48 18.81 58.83
C GLY A 24 31.26 19.59 59.91
N ALA A 25 31.71 20.80 59.61
CA ALA A 25 32.35 21.70 60.58
C ALA A 25 31.36 22.14 61.68
N GLU A 26 30.11 22.44 61.32
CA GLU A 26 29.03 22.77 62.26
C GLU A 26 28.71 21.61 63.22
N LEU A 27 28.62 20.39 62.69
CA LEU A 27 28.39 19.17 63.50
C LEU A 27 29.57 18.86 64.43
N THR A 28 30.80 19.16 64.00
CA THR A 28 32.01 18.99 64.82
C THR A 28 32.08 20.04 65.95
N ALA A 29 31.59 21.26 65.70
CA ALA A 29 31.45 22.29 66.72
C ALA A 29 30.36 21.95 67.75
N LEU A 30 29.23 21.38 67.30
CA LEU A 30 28.15 20.88 68.17
C LEU A 30 28.62 19.71 69.07
N TYR A 31 29.52 18.86 68.58
CA TYR A 31 30.07 17.74 69.36
C TYR A 31 31.05 18.19 70.46
N ARG A 32 31.76 19.32 70.29
CA ARG A 32 32.63 19.88 71.33
C ARG A 32 31.87 20.54 72.48
N LEU A 33 30.59 20.86 72.29
CA LEU A 33 29.73 21.47 73.32
C LEU A 33 29.06 20.43 74.25
N GLY A 34 29.27 19.13 74.02
CA GLY A 34 28.55 18.04 74.72
C GLY A 34 29.29 17.34 75.86
N SER A 35 30.46 17.79 76.32
CA SER A 35 31.16 17.18 77.46
C SER A 35 31.15 18.10 78.69
N PRO A 36 30.69 17.64 79.87
CA PRO A 36 30.64 18.46 81.08
C PRO A 36 32.04 18.65 81.68
N ALA A 37 32.36 19.88 82.08
CA ALA A 37 33.55 20.20 82.86
C ALA A 37 33.42 19.68 84.31
N PRO A 38 34.48 19.16 84.94
CA PRO A 38 34.61 19.14 86.39
C PRO A 38 35.25 20.44 86.90
N SER A 39 34.83 20.83 88.10
CA SER A 39 35.14 22.05 88.81
C SER A 39 36.59 22.19 89.32
N ALA A 40 37.11 23.41 89.23
CA ALA A 40 37.89 24.18 90.21
C ALA A 40 39.10 23.53 90.95
N ALA A 41 40.29 24.10 90.71
CA ALA A 41 41.02 24.98 91.65
C ALA A 41 42.55 24.74 91.73
N ALA A 42 43.26 25.87 91.67
CA ALA A 42 44.52 26.20 92.34
C ALA A 42 45.86 25.58 91.88
N GLY A 43 46.76 26.48 91.44
CA GLY A 43 48.10 26.57 92.03
C GLY A 43 49.30 26.16 91.17
N GLY A 44 50.10 27.15 90.78
CA GLY A 44 51.56 27.09 90.96
C GLY A 44 52.44 26.44 89.89
N SER A 45 53.22 27.30 89.22
CA SER A 45 54.70 27.21 89.16
C SER A 45 55.39 25.99 88.50
N ALA A 46 56.05 26.30 87.37
CA ALA A 46 57.44 25.96 87.02
C ALA A 46 57.86 24.48 86.78
N VAL A 47 58.24 24.25 85.52
CA VAL A 47 59.39 23.45 85.02
C VAL A 47 59.48 21.97 85.45
N ARG A 48 59.21 21.06 84.50
CA ARG A 48 60.21 20.11 83.93
C ARG A 48 59.60 19.26 82.82
N SER A 49 60.42 19.04 81.80
CA SER A 49 60.26 18.22 80.59
C SER A 49 59.58 16.84 80.79
N PRO A 50 58.64 16.43 79.91
CA PRO A 50 58.16 15.06 79.85
C PRO A 50 58.94 14.24 78.82
N ALA A 51 59.10 12.95 79.11
CA ALA A 51 59.48 11.92 78.14
C ALA A 51 58.36 11.73 77.09
N PRO A 52 58.67 11.46 75.80
CA PRO A 52 57.62 11.24 74.80
C PRO A 52 57.25 9.76 74.76
N GLY A 53 56.02 9.46 75.18
CA GLY A 53 55.45 8.13 75.12
C GLY A 53 54.01 8.10 75.61
N SER A 54 53.09 8.76 74.89
CA SER A 54 51.67 8.40 74.95
C SER A 54 50.94 8.84 73.68
N ALA A 55 50.23 7.87 73.11
CA ALA A 55 49.47 7.97 71.88
C ALA A 55 48.10 8.61 72.16
N GLU A 56 48.01 9.94 72.06
CA GLU A 56 46.72 10.63 72.01
C GLU A 56 46.73 11.62 70.85
N GLY A 57 46.14 11.18 69.73
CA GLY A 57 46.10 11.92 68.46
C GLY A 57 45.76 11.03 67.27
N GLY A 58 45.93 9.71 67.42
CA GLY A 58 45.64 8.74 66.37
C GLY A 58 44.15 8.55 66.10
N LEU A 59 43.33 8.39 67.14
CA LEU A 59 41.95 7.92 66.94
C LEU A 59 41.04 8.91 66.19
N PRO A 60 41.02 10.23 66.49
CA PRO A 60 40.16 11.18 65.77
C PRO A 60 40.62 11.43 64.33
N ALA A 61 41.93 11.49 64.09
CA ALA A 61 42.50 11.65 62.75
C ALA A 61 42.30 10.38 61.90
N LEU A 62 42.43 9.20 62.51
CA LEU A 62 42.14 7.91 61.87
C LEU A 62 40.64 7.78 61.58
N LEU A 63 39.75 8.19 62.49
CA LEU A 63 38.30 8.20 62.24
C LEU A 63 37.93 9.15 61.11
N ALA A 64 38.49 10.36 61.09
CA ALA A 64 38.24 11.32 60.02
C ALA A 64 38.73 10.80 58.66
N ALA A 65 39.91 10.17 58.62
CA ALA A 65 40.44 9.53 57.41
C ALA A 65 39.58 8.34 56.95
N VAL A 66 39.09 7.51 57.88
CA VAL A 66 38.18 6.38 57.58
C VAL A 66 36.83 6.88 57.05
N VAL A 67 36.26 7.93 57.64
CA VAL A 67 35.00 8.53 57.17
C VAL A 67 35.18 9.17 55.79
N ALA A 68 36.28 9.89 55.55
CA ALA A 68 36.58 10.47 54.25
C ALA A 68 36.81 9.39 53.16
N ALA A 69 37.53 8.31 53.50
CA ALA A 69 37.73 7.18 52.60
C ALA A 69 36.41 6.43 52.30
N ALA A 70 35.55 6.25 53.31
CA ALA A 70 34.22 5.68 53.14
C ALA A 70 33.32 6.57 52.26
N ALA A 71 33.35 7.88 52.46
CA ALA A 71 32.60 8.84 51.64
C ALA A 71 33.09 8.84 50.18
N ALA A 72 34.41 8.80 49.96
CA ALA A 72 35.00 8.71 48.63
C ALA A 72 34.66 7.38 47.94
N ALA A 73 34.65 6.26 48.67
CA ALA A 73 34.22 4.95 48.16
C ALA A 73 32.74 4.95 47.80
N VAL A 74 31.87 5.53 48.64
CA VAL A 74 30.44 5.68 48.34
C VAL A 74 30.23 6.57 47.11
N ALA A 75 30.95 7.69 47.00
CA ALA A 75 30.88 8.56 45.82
C ALA A 75 31.37 7.87 44.53
N ALA A 76 32.45 7.08 44.61
CA ALA A 76 32.94 6.30 43.48
C ALA A 76 31.95 5.19 43.06
N VAL A 77 31.33 4.51 44.02
CA VAL A 77 30.27 3.52 43.78
C VAL A 77 29.04 4.19 43.17
N LEU A 78 28.58 5.32 43.70
CA LEU A 78 27.45 6.08 43.15
C LEU A 78 27.77 6.62 41.75
N GLY A 79 29.01 7.07 41.49
CA GLY A 79 29.48 7.47 40.17
C GLY A 79 29.50 6.31 39.17
N ALA A 80 30.01 5.14 39.58
CA ALA A 80 30.00 3.93 38.76
C ALA A 80 28.57 3.44 38.48
N TRP A 81 27.68 3.49 39.47
CA TRP A 81 26.25 3.21 39.30
C TRP A 81 25.57 4.22 38.38
N ALA A 82 25.91 5.51 38.45
CA ALA A 82 25.39 6.53 37.55
C ALA A 82 25.84 6.29 36.10
N VAL A 83 27.09 5.86 35.87
CA VAL A 83 27.61 5.51 34.54
C VAL A 83 26.95 4.23 34.01
N LEU A 84 26.81 3.19 34.84
CA LEU A 84 26.11 1.95 34.49
C LEU A 84 24.61 2.22 34.21
N ALA A 85 23.97 3.03 35.03
CA ALA A 85 22.60 3.49 34.81
C ALA A 85 22.51 4.26 33.48
N ALA A 86 23.35 5.26 33.24
CA ALA A 86 23.35 6.00 31.97
C ALA A 86 23.56 5.07 30.75
N GLY A 87 24.44 4.07 30.86
CA GLY A 87 24.65 3.04 29.84
C GLY A 87 23.40 2.18 29.60
N CYS A 88 22.79 1.66 30.66
CA CYS A 88 21.53 0.90 30.61
C CYS A 88 20.38 1.73 30.03
N TRP A 89 20.30 3.01 30.37
CA TRP A 89 19.34 3.97 29.82
C TRP A 89 19.51 4.11 28.31
N ARG A 90 20.75 4.26 27.85
CA ARG A 90 21.04 4.38 26.42
C ARG A 90 20.69 3.11 25.65
N VAL A 91 20.90 1.94 26.24
CA VAL A 91 20.50 0.65 25.67
C VAL A 91 18.97 0.54 25.58
N LEU A 92 18.23 1.00 26.58
CA LEU A 92 16.76 1.02 26.55
C LEU A 92 16.21 2.01 25.52
N GLU A 93 16.80 3.20 25.38
CA GLU A 93 16.46 4.16 24.33
C GLU A 93 16.67 3.57 22.92
N LEU A 94 17.86 3.00 22.69
CA LEU A 94 18.20 2.36 21.43
C LEU A 94 17.32 1.12 21.17
N GLY A 95 17.02 0.34 22.21
CA GLY A 95 16.09 -0.79 22.14
C GLY A 95 14.67 -0.35 21.81
N GLY A 96 14.20 0.77 22.35
CA GLY A 96 12.92 1.39 22.01
C GLY A 96 12.87 1.89 20.57
N ALA A 97 13.93 2.59 20.10
CA ALA A 97 14.09 3.03 18.71
C ALA A 97 14.20 1.86 17.72
N LEU A 98 14.85 0.77 18.15
CA LEU A 98 14.93 -0.48 17.41
C LEU A 98 13.58 -1.16 17.30
N TYR A 99 12.84 -1.29 18.40
CA TYR A 99 11.48 -1.79 18.39
C TYR A 99 10.56 -0.96 17.47
N LEU A 100 10.65 0.37 17.56
CA LEU A 100 9.97 1.33 16.66
C LEU A 100 10.19 1.03 15.18
N SER A 101 11.44 0.76 14.80
CA SER A 101 11.82 0.58 13.40
C SER A 101 11.56 -0.85 12.92
N MET A 102 11.68 -1.83 13.82
CA MET A 102 11.28 -3.20 13.55
C MET A 102 9.75 -3.33 13.38
N ARG A 103 8.93 -2.44 13.97
CA ARG A 103 7.47 -2.43 13.75
C ARG A 103 7.06 -2.26 12.30
N TYR A 104 7.87 -1.57 11.50
CA TYR A 104 7.66 -1.48 10.05
C TYR A 104 7.76 -2.85 9.36
N PHE A 105 8.64 -3.71 9.88
CA PHE A 105 8.87 -5.05 9.36
C PHE A 105 8.10 -6.14 10.12
N THR A 106 7.36 -5.83 11.21
CA THR A 106 6.67 -6.85 12.00
C THR A 106 5.77 -7.74 11.14
N GLY A 107 5.00 -7.18 10.21
CA GLY A 107 4.19 -7.98 9.29
C GLY A 107 5.03 -8.96 8.46
N PRO A 108 5.96 -8.49 7.61
CA PRO A 108 6.87 -9.33 6.84
C PRO A 108 7.68 -10.33 7.68
N THR A 109 8.25 -9.90 8.80
CA THR A 109 9.03 -10.74 9.72
C THR A 109 8.17 -11.85 10.32
N CYS A 110 6.94 -11.55 10.74
CA CYS A 110 6.01 -12.56 11.22
C CYS A 110 5.62 -13.56 10.12
N TRP A 111 5.46 -13.11 8.88
CA TRP A 111 5.22 -13.99 7.72
C TRP A 111 6.41 -14.90 7.43
N LEU A 112 7.63 -14.35 7.44
CA LEU A 112 8.86 -15.11 7.22
C LEU A 112 9.08 -16.13 8.35
N LEU A 113 8.83 -15.74 9.60
CA LEU A 113 8.90 -16.65 10.75
C LEU A 113 7.86 -17.76 10.64
N PHE A 114 6.60 -17.42 10.30
CA PHE A 114 5.55 -18.42 10.07
C PHE A 114 5.93 -19.39 8.96
N GLY A 115 6.41 -18.88 7.82
CA GLY A 115 6.86 -19.70 6.70
C GLY A 115 8.06 -20.56 7.04
N TYR A 116 9.04 -20.02 7.78
CA TYR A 116 10.20 -20.76 8.26
C TYR A 116 9.77 -21.90 9.19
N MET A 117 9.00 -21.63 10.23
CA MET A 117 8.50 -22.65 11.17
C MET A 117 7.65 -23.71 10.47
N PHE A 118 6.81 -23.30 9.50
CA PHE A 118 6.00 -24.21 8.70
C PHE A 118 6.87 -25.12 7.81
N TYR A 119 7.96 -24.57 7.25
CA TYR A 119 8.88 -25.33 6.40
C TYR A 119 9.77 -26.26 7.22
N SER A 120 10.44 -25.74 8.25
CA SER A 120 11.50 -26.41 9.01
C SER A 120 10.98 -27.46 9.99
N GLU A 121 9.79 -27.28 10.56
CA GLU A 121 9.27 -28.13 11.63
C GLU A 121 8.00 -28.89 11.20
N PRO A 122 8.09 -30.17 10.78
CA PRO A 122 6.94 -30.96 10.36
C PRO A 122 5.84 -31.06 11.43
N VAL A 123 6.22 -31.13 12.71
CA VAL A 123 5.28 -31.22 13.85
C VAL A 123 4.43 -29.95 13.98
N LEU A 124 4.95 -28.79 13.57
CA LEU A 124 4.24 -27.52 13.68
C LEU A 124 3.33 -27.23 12.48
N ARG A 125 3.44 -27.96 11.36
CA ARG A 125 2.67 -27.69 10.13
C ARG A 125 1.17 -27.72 10.35
N LEU A 126 0.66 -28.80 10.93
CA LEU A 126 -0.79 -28.94 11.15
C LEU A 126 -1.31 -27.89 12.16
N PRO A 127 -0.69 -27.67 13.33
CA PRO A 127 -1.07 -26.58 14.23
C PRO A 127 -1.04 -25.20 13.57
N LEU A 128 0.04 -24.86 12.85
CA LEU A 128 0.18 -23.57 12.18
C LEU A 128 -0.83 -23.38 11.04
N LEU A 129 -1.13 -24.43 10.28
CA LEU A 129 -2.17 -24.40 9.26
C LEU A 129 -3.55 -24.17 9.89
N LEU A 130 -3.92 -24.93 10.92
CA LEU A 130 -5.20 -24.78 11.61
C LEU A 130 -5.35 -23.38 12.22
N TYR A 131 -4.27 -22.87 12.82
CA TYR A 131 -4.21 -21.51 13.35
C TYR A 131 -4.39 -20.44 12.25
N HIS A 132 -3.70 -20.56 11.11
CA HIS A 132 -3.88 -19.64 9.99
C HIS A 132 -5.29 -19.71 9.38
N LEU A 133 -5.82 -20.92 9.21
CA LEU A 133 -7.21 -21.16 8.75
C LEU A 133 -8.22 -20.54 9.71
N TYR A 134 -8.00 -20.65 11.02
CA TYR A 134 -8.83 -19.97 12.02
C TYR A 134 -8.77 -18.45 11.85
N ILE A 135 -7.59 -17.85 11.69
CA ILE A 135 -7.43 -16.40 11.50
C ILE A 135 -8.27 -15.89 10.32
N ILE A 136 -8.18 -16.57 9.17
CA ILE A 136 -8.92 -16.17 7.96
C ILE A 136 -10.38 -16.64 7.95
N SER A 137 -10.81 -17.43 8.93
CA SER A 137 -12.20 -17.86 9.07
C SER A 137 -13.10 -16.69 9.50
N PRO A 138 -14.43 -16.76 9.26
CA PRO A 138 -15.37 -15.78 9.79
C PRO A 138 -15.32 -15.64 11.32
N ALA A 139 -15.01 -16.72 12.05
CA ALA A 139 -14.90 -16.70 13.50
C ALA A 139 -13.65 -15.92 13.97
N GLY A 140 -12.49 -16.19 13.36
CA GLY A 140 -11.24 -15.49 13.68
C GLY A 140 -11.30 -14.01 13.33
N ARG A 141 -11.96 -13.64 12.22
CA ARG A 141 -12.24 -12.24 11.86
C ARG A 141 -13.12 -11.54 12.88
N ARG A 142 -14.21 -12.17 13.32
CA ARG A 142 -15.08 -11.59 14.38
C ARG A 142 -14.38 -11.44 15.71
N ALA A 143 -13.44 -12.34 16.05
CA ALA A 143 -12.71 -12.29 17.32
C ALA A 143 -11.90 -10.99 17.51
N VAL A 144 -11.51 -10.31 16.43
CA VAL A 144 -10.79 -9.02 16.47
C VAL A 144 -11.62 -7.92 17.14
N ALA A 145 -12.94 -8.00 17.08
CA ALA A 145 -13.84 -7.05 17.74
C ALA A 145 -13.84 -7.15 19.27
N TYR A 146 -13.15 -8.15 19.85
CA TYR A 146 -13.15 -8.42 21.28
C TYR A 146 -11.75 -8.45 21.92
N SER A 147 -10.70 -8.04 21.20
CA SER A 147 -9.35 -7.88 21.75
C SER A 147 -9.33 -6.99 23.00
N ARG A 148 -8.49 -7.36 23.97
CA ARG A 148 -8.27 -6.60 25.21
C ARG A 148 -6.78 -6.46 25.42
N VAL A 149 -6.36 -5.27 25.86
CA VAL A 149 -4.97 -5.02 26.22
C VAL A 149 -4.71 -5.54 27.63
N PRO A 150 -3.73 -6.43 27.85
CA PRO A 150 -3.27 -6.73 29.20
C PRO A 150 -2.71 -5.45 29.83
N TRP A 151 -3.17 -5.07 31.03
CA TRP A 151 -2.78 -3.80 31.65
C TRP A 151 -1.25 -3.66 31.83
N LEU A 152 -0.57 -4.76 32.15
CA LEU A 152 0.88 -4.83 32.29
C LEU A 152 1.62 -4.49 31.00
N LEU A 153 1.06 -4.86 29.84
CA LEU A 153 1.69 -4.58 28.57
C LEU A 153 1.75 -3.08 28.31
N ARG A 154 0.69 -2.31 28.59
CA ARG A 154 0.63 -0.84 28.37
C ARG A 154 1.72 -0.08 29.14
N ARG A 155 2.22 -0.66 30.23
CA ARG A 155 3.24 -0.09 31.13
C ARG A 155 4.60 -0.80 31.00
N CYS A 156 4.81 -1.55 29.92
CA CYS A 156 6.08 -2.24 29.67
C CYS A 156 7.25 -1.24 29.68
N PRO A 157 8.35 -1.52 30.41
CA PRO A 157 9.53 -0.65 30.46
C PRO A 157 10.17 -0.37 29.09
N LEU A 158 9.98 -1.24 28.10
CA LEU A 158 10.43 -1.01 26.73
C LEU A 158 9.83 0.28 26.12
N TYR A 159 8.57 0.59 26.45
CA TYR A 159 7.90 1.80 25.96
C TYR A 159 8.42 3.08 26.63
N TRP A 160 9.01 2.96 27.82
CA TRP A 160 9.71 4.09 28.44
C TRP A 160 10.94 4.49 27.61
N GLY A 161 11.69 3.51 27.09
CA GLY A 161 12.80 3.76 26.15
C GLY A 161 12.31 4.46 24.87
N GLN A 162 11.12 4.10 24.38
CA GLN A 162 10.46 4.74 23.24
C GLN A 162 10.10 6.22 23.52
N ALA A 163 9.48 6.49 24.67
CA ALA A 163 9.12 7.84 25.09
C ALA A 163 10.37 8.72 25.34
N SER A 164 11.43 8.12 25.87
CA SER A 164 12.72 8.79 26.12
C SER A 164 13.46 9.11 24.82
N TYR A 165 13.36 8.25 23.81
CA TYR A 165 13.91 8.50 22.47
C TYR A 165 13.29 9.75 21.82
N PHE A 166 11.97 9.91 21.93
CA PHE A 166 11.25 11.10 21.45
C PHE A 166 11.07 12.11 22.59
N LYS A 167 12.20 12.59 23.12
CA LYS A 167 12.22 13.50 24.28
C LYS A 167 11.33 14.73 24.04
N GLY A 168 10.49 15.06 25.02
CA GLY A 168 9.52 16.16 24.91
C GLY A 168 8.17 15.78 24.28
N SER A 169 7.92 14.50 24.00
CA SER A 169 6.59 14.02 23.62
C SER A 169 5.58 14.21 24.75
N ASP A 170 4.34 14.56 24.41
CA ASP A 170 3.26 14.79 25.37
C ASP A 170 1.89 14.47 24.77
N LEU A 171 0.94 14.12 25.64
CA LEU A 171 -0.47 13.99 25.32
C LEU A 171 -1.23 15.16 25.94
N VAL A 172 -1.59 16.13 25.11
CA VAL A 172 -2.28 17.35 25.55
C VAL A 172 -3.78 17.10 25.56
N LYS A 173 -4.38 17.24 26.74
CA LYS A 173 -5.82 17.20 26.94
C LYS A 173 -6.36 18.62 26.98
N THR A 174 -7.31 18.94 26.12
CA THR A 174 -7.98 20.26 26.11
C THR A 174 -9.25 20.30 26.97
N THR A 175 -9.95 19.17 27.12
CA THR A 175 -11.18 19.07 27.92
C THR A 175 -11.36 17.70 28.55
N ASP A 176 -12.15 17.64 29.62
CA ASP A 176 -12.68 16.39 30.17
C ASP A 176 -13.64 15.71 29.20
N LEU A 177 -13.61 14.38 29.18
CA LEU A 177 -14.56 13.54 28.45
C LEU A 177 -15.44 12.82 29.45
N ASP A 178 -16.75 12.93 29.27
CA ASP A 178 -17.75 12.24 30.08
C ASP A 178 -17.67 10.71 29.87
N PRO A 179 -17.35 9.91 30.92
CA PRO A 179 -17.26 8.46 30.84
C PRO A 179 -18.60 7.76 30.58
N SER A 180 -19.74 8.45 30.65
CA SER A 180 -21.05 7.89 30.30
C SER A 180 -21.28 7.81 28.78
N LYS A 181 -20.54 8.63 28.01
CA LYS A 181 -20.69 8.77 26.56
C LYS A 181 -19.74 7.86 25.78
N ARG A 182 -19.89 7.91 24.45
CA ARG A 182 -19.10 7.16 23.47
C ARG A 182 -18.39 8.13 22.54
N TYR A 183 -17.18 7.78 22.09
CA TYR A 183 -16.35 8.71 21.33
C TYR A 183 -15.67 8.06 20.11
N VAL A 184 -15.58 8.79 19.01
CA VAL A 184 -14.73 8.45 17.87
C VAL A 184 -13.61 9.48 17.78
N PHE A 185 -12.42 9.08 18.20
CA PHE A 185 -11.20 9.86 18.09
C PHE A 185 -10.70 9.78 16.65
N ALA A 186 -10.62 10.92 15.99
CA ALA A 186 -10.20 11.01 14.60
C ALA A 186 -8.86 11.77 14.53
N GLY A 187 -7.78 11.03 14.32
CA GLY A 187 -6.40 11.50 14.36
C GLY A 187 -5.82 11.92 13.01
N HIS A 188 -5.06 13.02 13.03
CA HIS A 188 -4.39 13.64 11.88
C HIS A 188 -3.00 14.18 12.25
N PRO A 189 -1.95 14.00 11.43
CA PRO A 189 -1.91 13.19 10.23
C PRO A 189 -1.71 11.72 10.62
N HIS A 190 -2.09 10.78 9.76
CA HIS A 190 -1.77 9.35 9.93
C HIS A 190 -0.25 9.14 10.10
N GLY A 191 0.56 9.98 9.44
CA GLY A 191 2.01 9.83 9.44
C GLY A 191 2.48 8.58 8.71
N LEU A 192 3.79 8.36 8.76
CA LEU A 192 4.39 7.17 8.17
C LEU A 192 4.15 5.91 9.03
N LEU A 193 4.31 6.05 10.35
CA LEU A 193 4.27 4.94 11.30
C LEU A 193 3.21 5.11 12.40
N GLY A 194 2.63 6.29 12.58
CA GLY A 194 1.66 6.58 13.63
C GLY A 194 2.28 6.52 15.03
N ASN A 195 3.55 6.90 15.16
CA ASN A 195 4.32 6.75 16.40
C ASN A 195 3.76 7.62 17.54
N ALA A 196 3.29 8.82 17.21
CA ALA A 196 2.62 9.71 18.14
C ALA A 196 1.38 9.04 18.75
N TYR A 197 0.53 8.42 17.93
CA TYR A 197 -0.67 7.73 18.39
C TYR A 197 -0.36 6.47 19.17
N PHE A 198 0.69 5.73 18.80
CA PHE A 198 1.09 4.56 19.56
C PHE A 198 1.52 4.95 20.98
N LEU A 199 2.39 5.97 21.10
CA LEU A 199 2.81 6.47 22.41
C LEU A 199 1.63 7.01 23.21
N ALA A 200 0.76 7.81 22.57
CA ALA A 200 -0.38 8.44 23.22
C ALA A 200 -1.48 7.44 23.64
N PHE A 201 -1.77 6.43 22.82
CA PHE A 201 -3.00 5.63 22.97
C PHE A 201 -2.77 4.13 23.15
N CYS A 202 -1.76 3.53 22.50
CA CYS A 202 -1.45 2.10 22.66
C CYS A 202 -0.72 1.81 23.97
N THR A 203 0.12 2.75 24.41
CA THR A 203 0.85 2.69 25.68
C THR A 203 0.22 3.62 26.71
N ASN A 204 0.62 3.49 27.98
CA ASN A 204 0.28 4.48 29.01
C ASN A 204 1.48 5.38 29.37
N GLN A 205 2.49 5.51 28.51
CA GLN A 205 3.70 6.30 28.81
C GLN A 205 3.43 7.81 28.86
N LEU A 206 2.42 8.29 28.13
CA LEU A 206 2.00 9.70 28.16
C LEU A 206 0.78 9.92 29.08
N GLY A 207 0.43 8.94 29.93
CA GLY A 207 -0.62 9.07 30.95
C GLY A 207 -2.04 9.19 30.39
N PHE A 208 -2.39 8.45 29.32
CA PHE A 208 -3.75 8.50 28.76
C PHE A 208 -4.83 8.10 29.77
N GLU A 209 -4.59 7.04 30.55
CA GLU A 209 -5.54 6.55 31.56
C GLU A 209 -5.80 7.59 32.66
N ASP A 210 -4.77 8.37 33.01
CA ASP A 210 -4.86 9.41 34.04
C ASP A 210 -5.53 10.68 33.48
N LYS A 211 -5.26 11.01 32.21
CA LYS A 211 -5.86 12.17 31.54
C LYS A 211 -7.32 11.91 31.16
N PHE A 212 -7.70 10.70 30.78
CA PHE A 212 -9.07 10.36 30.35
C PHE A 212 -9.62 9.17 31.16
N PRO A 213 -9.85 9.34 32.47
CA PRO A 213 -10.31 8.26 33.33
C PRO A 213 -11.68 7.74 32.87
N GLY A 214 -11.85 6.42 32.88
CA GLY A 214 -13.10 5.77 32.45
C GLY A 214 -13.30 5.65 30.93
N ILE A 215 -12.40 6.22 30.11
CA ILE A 215 -12.47 6.08 28.65
C ILE A 215 -11.68 4.84 28.19
N ARG A 216 -12.37 3.90 27.54
CA ARG A 216 -11.81 2.66 26.99
C ARG A 216 -11.61 2.79 25.49
N LEU A 217 -10.40 3.18 25.10
CA LEU A 217 -10.04 3.42 23.71
C LEU A 217 -9.56 2.15 23.00
N SER A 218 -10.15 1.84 21.85
CA SER A 218 -9.68 0.79 20.91
C SER A 218 -9.13 1.43 19.64
N ILE A 219 -7.94 1.04 19.20
CA ILE A 219 -7.26 1.70 18.07
C ILE A 219 -7.46 0.88 16.80
N GLY A 220 -8.01 1.50 15.77
CA GLY A 220 -8.23 0.88 14.48
C GLY A 220 -6.94 0.76 13.68
N VAL A 221 -6.67 -0.42 13.13
CA VAL A 221 -5.55 -0.69 12.20
C VAL A 221 -6.04 -1.33 10.91
N LEU A 222 -5.17 -1.32 9.89
CA LEU A 222 -5.43 -1.97 8.61
C LEU A 222 -5.71 -3.48 8.81
N ASP A 223 -6.81 -3.97 8.24
CA ASP A 223 -7.25 -5.37 8.28
C ASP A 223 -6.15 -6.38 7.88
N LEU A 224 -5.24 -5.99 6.97
CA LEU A 224 -4.10 -6.83 6.61
C LEU A 224 -3.23 -7.22 7.83
N ASN A 225 -2.97 -6.29 8.76
CA ASN A 225 -2.18 -6.55 9.97
C ASN A 225 -2.84 -7.56 10.91
N LEU A 226 -4.15 -7.76 10.76
CA LEU A 226 -4.97 -8.69 11.54
C LEU A 226 -5.19 -10.02 10.84
N ARG A 227 -4.72 -10.17 9.60
CA ARG A 227 -4.73 -11.41 8.80
C ARG A 227 -3.37 -12.09 8.73
N VAL A 228 -2.30 -11.36 9.04
CA VAL A 228 -0.95 -11.92 9.12
C VAL A 228 -0.78 -12.71 10.42
N SER A 229 -0.46 -14.00 10.30
CA SER A 229 -0.11 -14.88 11.43
C SER A 229 0.97 -14.24 12.31
N PHE A 230 0.85 -14.35 13.63
CA PHE A 230 1.67 -13.73 14.68
C PHE A 230 1.59 -12.20 14.77
N CYS A 231 1.57 -11.48 13.64
CA CYS A 231 1.36 -10.03 13.63
C CYS A 231 -0.02 -9.66 14.19
N ARG A 232 -1.04 -10.48 13.90
CA ARG A 232 -2.38 -10.33 14.47
C ARG A 232 -2.33 -10.33 15.99
N GLU A 233 -1.63 -11.26 16.61
CA GLU A 233 -1.59 -11.45 18.06
C GLU A 233 -0.86 -10.29 18.71
N ILE A 234 0.22 -9.79 18.09
CA ILE A 234 0.86 -8.55 18.50
C ILE A 234 -0.16 -7.40 18.45
N CYS A 235 -0.91 -7.24 17.36
CA CYS A 235 -1.95 -6.21 17.26
C CYS A 235 -3.03 -6.36 18.35
N LEU A 236 -3.55 -7.57 18.57
CA LEU A 236 -4.60 -7.83 19.55
C LEU A 236 -4.11 -7.62 20.99
N LEU A 237 -2.85 -7.97 21.28
CA LEU A 237 -2.20 -7.70 22.56
C LEU A 237 -2.12 -6.20 22.84
N HIS A 238 -1.95 -5.38 21.82
CA HIS A 238 -2.01 -3.91 21.91
C HIS A 238 -3.45 -3.35 21.85
N GLY A 239 -4.47 -4.21 21.85
CA GLY A 239 -5.88 -3.81 21.81
C GLY A 239 -6.28 -3.15 20.50
N LEU A 240 -5.50 -3.39 19.44
CA LEU A 240 -5.82 -2.93 18.12
C LEU A 240 -7.01 -3.73 17.58
N CYS A 241 -7.84 -3.07 16.79
CA CYS A 241 -9.01 -3.65 16.16
C CYS A 241 -9.08 -3.30 14.68
N ASP A 242 -9.95 -3.97 13.95
CA ASP A 242 -10.20 -3.65 12.55
C ASP A 242 -10.97 -2.32 12.43
N VAL A 243 -10.64 -1.53 11.42
CA VAL A 243 -11.35 -0.30 11.04
C VAL A 243 -12.66 -0.57 10.28
N ASP A 244 -13.05 -1.83 10.09
CA ASP A 244 -14.35 -2.19 9.53
C ASP A 244 -15.53 -1.64 10.35
N ARG A 245 -16.59 -1.19 9.66
CA ARG A 245 -17.78 -0.60 10.27
C ARG A 245 -18.39 -1.49 11.35
N SER A 246 -18.48 -2.80 11.12
CA SER A 246 -19.10 -3.73 12.07
C SER A 246 -18.31 -3.83 13.38
N THR A 247 -16.98 -3.87 13.26
CA THR A 247 -16.06 -3.89 14.40
C THR A 247 -16.12 -2.58 15.18
N LEU A 248 -16.08 -1.43 14.51
CA LEU A 248 -16.15 -0.12 15.16
C LEU A 248 -17.46 0.07 15.92
N LEU A 249 -18.60 -0.30 15.31
CA LEU A 249 -19.90 -0.26 15.99
C LEU A 249 -19.95 -1.21 17.18
N ALA A 250 -19.40 -2.42 17.07
CA ALA A 250 -19.35 -3.37 18.18
C ALA A 250 -18.53 -2.82 19.36
N ARG A 251 -17.39 -2.16 19.08
CA ARG A 251 -16.57 -1.50 20.10
C ARG A 251 -17.29 -0.35 20.79
N LEU A 252 -17.90 0.54 20.01
CA LEU A 252 -18.63 1.68 20.55
C LEU A 252 -19.87 1.24 21.36
N ARG A 253 -20.50 0.11 20.99
CA ARG A 253 -21.67 -0.44 21.68
C ARG A 253 -21.33 -1.32 22.89
N ALA A 254 -20.05 -1.48 23.24
CA ALA A 254 -19.62 -2.30 24.37
C ALA A 254 -19.97 -1.73 25.76
N GLY A 255 -20.48 -0.50 25.83
CA GLY A 255 -20.97 0.13 27.06
C GLY A 255 -20.51 1.59 27.20
N PRO A 256 -20.81 2.24 28.34
CA PRO A 256 -20.33 3.59 28.63
C PRO A 256 -18.79 3.66 28.59
N GLY A 257 -18.28 4.82 28.19
CA GLY A 257 -16.85 5.12 28.10
C GLY A 257 -16.16 4.46 26.92
N SER A 258 -16.90 3.76 26.04
CA SER A 258 -16.31 3.10 24.88
C SER A 258 -15.89 4.11 23.83
N ALA A 259 -14.63 4.05 23.40
CA ALA A 259 -14.09 4.92 22.38
C ALA A 259 -13.32 4.14 21.32
N VAL A 260 -13.29 4.66 20.10
CA VAL A 260 -12.44 4.13 19.02
C VAL A 260 -11.55 5.23 18.46
N PHE A 261 -10.29 4.91 18.15
CA PHE A 261 -9.37 5.81 17.46
C PHE A 261 -9.19 5.39 16.01
N LEU A 262 -9.22 6.37 15.10
CA LEU A 262 -9.05 6.20 13.67
C LEU A 262 -8.10 7.27 13.12
N ALA A 263 -7.02 6.86 12.48
CA ALA A 263 -6.23 7.74 11.64
C ALA A 263 -6.93 7.92 10.28
N VAL A 264 -7.73 8.97 10.13
CA VAL A 264 -8.76 9.11 9.08
C VAL A 264 -8.18 9.17 7.67
N GLY A 265 -7.02 9.80 7.51
CA GLY A 265 -6.34 9.88 6.22
C GLY A 265 -5.88 8.52 5.67
N GLY A 266 -5.57 7.58 6.57
CA GLY A 266 -5.07 6.24 6.25
C GLY A 266 -3.73 6.25 5.50
N ALA A 267 -3.41 5.14 4.83
CA ALA A 267 -2.20 5.01 3.99
C ALA A 267 -2.10 6.05 2.87
N ALA A 268 -3.18 6.78 2.56
CA ALA A 268 -3.15 7.85 1.58
C ALA A 268 -2.47 9.11 2.06
N GLU A 269 -2.70 9.44 3.32
CA GLU A 269 -2.12 10.61 3.96
C GLU A 269 -0.62 10.45 4.16
N SER A 270 -0.14 9.21 4.37
CA SER A 270 1.30 8.90 4.41
C SER A 270 2.06 9.25 3.11
N LEU A 271 1.36 9.35 1.96
CA LEU A 271 1.97 9.79 0.69
C LEU A 271 2.18 11.31 0.64
N TYR A 272 1.65 12.07 1.59
CA TYR A 272 1.88 13.51 1.75
C TYR A 272 2.78 13.84 2.93
N THR A 273 3.34 12.83 3.60
CA THR A 273 4.29 13.03 4.70
C THR A 273 5.51 13.79 4.18
N LYS A 274 5.63 15.04 4.62
CA LYS A 274 6.74 15.94 4.37
C LYS A 274 7.03 16.71 5.65
N ARG A 275 8.31 16.89 5.97
CA ARG A 275 8.72 17.67 7.14
C ARG A 275 8.16 19.08 7.11
N GLY A 276 7.75 19.57 8.27
CA GLY A 276 7.18 20.89 8.47
C GLY A 276 5.82 21.10 7.79
N CYS A 277 5.15 20.04 7.31
CA CYS A 277 3.88 20.12 6.59
C CYS A 277 2.81 19.18 7.17
N LEU A 278 1.56 19.65 7.22
CA LEU A 278 0.37 18.89 7.61
C LEU A 278 -0.66 18.88 6.47
N ASP A 279 -0.51 17.92 5.56
CA ASP A 279 -1.40 17.72 4.42
C ASP A 279 -2.36 16.57 4.69
N LEU A 280 -3.64 16.90 4.94
CA LEU A 280 -4.63 15.95 5.45
C LEU A 280 -5.63 15.49 4.40
N VAL A 281 -5.75 14.17 4.19
CA VAL A 281 -6.69 13.53 3.26
C VAL A 281 -8.05 13.35 3.95
N LEU A 282 -8.74 14.47 4.17
CA LEU A 282 -10.02 14.50 4.91
C LEU A 282 -11.23 14.86 4.05
N LYS A 283 -11.06 15.65 2.98
CA LYS A 283 -12.18 16.29 2.24
C LYS A 283 -13.31 15.36 1.76
N ARG A 284 -13.06 14.08 1.52
CA ARG A 284 -14.07 13.09 1.09
C ARG A 284 -14.26 11.94 2.06
N ARG A 285 -13.61 11.96 3.23
CA ARG A 285 -13.65 10.85 4.20
C ARG A 285 -14.85 11.01 5.12
N ARG A 286 -16.01 10.53 4.70
CA ARG A 286 -17.26 10.60 5.51
C ARG A 286 -17.52 9.38 6.39
N GLY A 287 -16.72 8.32 6.27
CA GLY A 287 -16.98 7.04 6.93
C GLY A 287 -17.03 7.13 8.46
N PHE A 288 -16.07 7.82 9.07
CA PHE A 288 -16.00 7.96 10.52
C PHE A 288 -17.17 8.76 11.11
N VAL A 289 -17.66 9.78 10.39
CA VAL A 289 -18.86 10.55 10.76
C VAL A 289 -20.11 9.67 10.74
N LYS A 290 -20.25 8.82 9.71
CA LYS A 290 -21.36 7.85 9.63
C LYS A 290 -21.34 6.87 10.80
N VAL A 291 -20.16 6.33 11.14
CA VAL A 291 -20.00 5.43 12.29
C VAL A 291 -20.37 6.13 13.60
N ALA A 292 -19.96 7.39 13.78
CA ALA A 292 -20.29 8.17 14.96
C ALA A 292 -21.81 8.39 15.10
N LEU A 293 -22.48 8.83 14.03
CA LEU A 293 -23.94 9.00 14.00
C LEU A 293 -24.69 7.69 14.33
N GLU A 294 -24.29 6.57 13.72
CA GLU A 294 -24.92 5.26 13.93
C GLU A 294 -24.68 4.66 15.33
N ALA A 295 -23.60 5.08 16.00
CA ALA A 295 -23.26 4.64 17.34
C ALA A 295 -23.82 5.59 18.44
N GLY A 296 -24.31 6.77 18.05
CA GLY A 296 -24.57 7.87 18.98
C GLY A 296 -23.31 8.31 19.71
N ALA A 297 -22.17 8.34 19.01
CA ALA A 297 -20.87 8.72 19.55
C ALA A 297 -20.50 10.15 19.13
N GLU A 298 -19.82 10.87 20.01
CA GLU A 298 -19.29 12.20 19.72
C GLU A 298 -17.95 12.10 18.96
N LEU A 299 -17.66 13.05 18.07
CA LEU A 299 -16.40 13.08 17.33
C LEU A 299 -15.34 13.86 18.11
N VAL A 300 -14.15 13.29 18.29
CA VAL A 300 -13.04 13.97 18.96
C VAL A 300 -11.93 14.23 17.95
N PRO A 301 -11.65 15.49 17.56
CA PRO A 301 -10.52 15.81 16.70
C PRO A 301 -9.20 15.61 17.46
N VAL A 302 -8.24 14.94 16.82
CA VAL A 302 -6.91 14.70 17.39
C VAL A 302 -5.86 15.12 16.38
N ILE A 303 -4.87 15.91 16.83
CA ILE A 303 -3.74 16.35 16.00
C ILE A 303 -2.43 15.85 16.59
N ALA A 304 -1.58 15.22 15.78
CA ALA A 304 -0.22 14.84 16.15
C ALA A 304 0.82 15.74 15.47
N PHE A 305 1.50 16.57 16.27
CA PHE A 305 2.66 17.35 15.86
C PHE A 305 3.95 16.52 15.95
N GLY A 306 4.91 16.78 15.04
CA GLY A 306 6.16 16.03 14.93
C GLY A 306 6.05 14.70 14.19
N GLU A 307 4.84 14.17 13.97
CA GLU A 307 4.64 12.85 13.35
C GLU A 307 5.22 12.79 11.92
N ASN A 308 5.03 13.82 11.11
CA ASN A 308 5.59 13.91 9.75
C ASN A 308 7.08 14.28 9.72
N ASP A 309 7.67 14.69 10.84
CA ASP A 309 9.05 15.19 10.92
C ASP A 309 10.08 14.08 11.17
N GLN A 310 9.61 12.87 11.49
CA GLN A 310 10.44 11.72 11.83
C GLN A 310 11.29 11.17 10.67
N PHE A 311 10.87 11.37 9.41
CA PHE A 311 11.55 10.81 8.24
C PHE A 311 11.57 11.81 7.09
N ASN A 312 12.60 11.75 6.24
CA ASN A 312 12.54 12.35 4.91
C ASN A 312 12.08 11.30 3.90
N ARG A 313 11.10 11.66 3.08
CA ARG A 313 10.66 10.83 1.96
C ARG A 313 11.45 11.20 0.72
N VAL A 314 11.78 10.22 -0.11
CA VAL A 314 12.19 10.50 -1.49
C VAL A 314 10.98 11.03 -2.24
N ASP A 315 11.00 12.30 -2.63
CA ASP A 315 9.99 12.89 -3.50
C ASP A 315 10.07 12.19 -4.87
N LEU A 316 9.27 11.14 -5.04
CA LEU A 316 9.16 10.45 -6.31
C LEU A 316 8.54 11.41 -7.32
N ARG A 317 9.19 11.58 -8.48
CA ARG A 317 8.58 12.29 -9.60
C ARG A 317 7.23 11.62 -9.91
N PRO A 318 6.11 12.35 -9.83
CA PRO A 318 4.81 11.80 -10.18
C PRO A 318 4.83 11.23 -11.61
N GLY A 319 4.35 10.00 -11.79
CA GLY A 319 4.39 9.30 -13.08
C GLY A 319 5.71 8.59 -13.40
N SER A 320 6.72 8.64 -12.52
CA SER A 320 7.90 7.78 -12.63
C SER A 320 7.54 6.30 -12.43
N LEU A 321 8.39 5.38 -12.93
CA LEU A 321 8.22 3.94 -12.72
C LEU A 321 8.05 3.60 -11.23
N MET A 322 8.82 4.26 -10.37
CA MET A 322 8.80 3.98 -8.93
C MET A 322 7.52 4.50 -8.24
N ASP A 323 6.96 5.62 -8.72
CA ASP A 323 5.64 6.12 -8.30
C ASP A 323 4.50 5.18 -8.77
N TRP A 324 4.61 4.64 -9.98
CA TRP A 324 3.68 3.62 -10.48
C TRP A 324 3.74 2.33 -9.65
N VAL A 325 4.94 1.84 -9.30
CA VAL A 325 5.12 0.67 -8.43
C VAL A 325 4.51 0.92 -7.05
N GLN A 326 4.81 2.07 -6.42
CA GLN A 326 4.29 2.43 -5.09
C GLN A 326 2.76 2.57 -5.09
N SER A 327 2.19 3.23 -6.09
CA SER A 327 0.73 3.43 -6.21
C SER A 327 -0.02 2.14 -6.55
N THR A 328 0.56 1.27 -7.37
CA THR A 328 -0.01 -0.05 -7.71
C THR A 328 0.02 -0.98 -6.52
N PHE A 329 1.15 -1.04 -5.80
CA PHE A 329 1.27 -1.84 -4.59
C PHE A 329 0.25 -1.40 -3.52
N LYS A 330 0.09 -0.09 -3.29
CA LYS A 330 -0.94 0.44 -2.39
C LYS A 330 -2.35 0.06 -2.79
N LYS A 331 -2.69 0.06 -4.09
CA LYS A 331 -4.01 -0.37 -4.56
C LYS A 331 -4.27 -1.86 -4.25
N LEU A 332 -3.25 -2.69 -4.36
CA LEU A 332 -3.35 -4.15 -4.17
C LEU A 332 -3.39 -4.53 -2.69
N THR A 333 -2.63 -3.86 -1.83
CA THR A 333 -2.43 -4.27 -0.43
C THR A 333 -3.14 -3.37 0.58
N GLY A 334 -3.60 -2.18 0.16
CA GLY A 334 -4.05 -1.13 1.08
C GLY A 334 -2.91 -0.44 1.84
N PHE A 335 -1.67 -0.91 1.68
CA PHE A 335 -0.47 -0.42 2.35
C PHE A 335 0.39 0.38 1.37
N ALA A 336 0.69 1.64 1.70
CA ALA A 336 1.67 2.41 0.94
C ALA A 336 3.06 1.87 1.30
N MET A 337 3.91 1.55 0.31
CA MET A 337 5.32 1.25 0.54
C MET A 337 6.08 2.58 0.60
N PRO A 338 6.37 3.16 1.78
CA PRO A 338 7.16 4.37 1.82
C PRO A 338 8.57 4.08 1.31
N LEU A 339 8.90 4.69 0.17
CA LEU A 339 10.26 4.77 -0.32
C LEU A 339 10.96 5.85 0.51
N GLN A 340 11.54 5.39 1.60
CA GLN A 340 12.37 6.19 2.49
C GLN A 340 13.68 6.51 1.77
N ASP A 341 14.21 7.71 1.98
CA ASP A 341 15.60 7.95 1.66
C ASP A 341 16.42 7.22 2.73
N ALA A 342 17.03 6.09 2.36
CA ALA A 342 17.81 5.23 3.25
C ALA A 342 18.99 5.98 3.94
N LEU A 343 19.25 7.23 3.55
CA LEU A 343 20.34 8.07 4.02
C LEU A 343 19.90 9.26 4.91
N THR A 344 18.69 9.25 5.50
CA THR A 344 18.18 10.47 6.21
C THR A 344 17.55 10.28 7.60
N GLY A 345 17.42 9.04 8.08
CA GLY A 345 17.04 8.78 9.49
C GLY A 345 18.25 8.80 10.43
N ALA A 346 18.03 8.52 11.72
CA ALA A 346 19.13 8.42 12.69
C ALA A 346 19.96 7.15 12.46
N GLY A 347 21.29 7.29 12.50
CA GLY A 347 22.22 6.18 12.30
C GLY A 347 22.34 5.24 13.51
N ILE A 348 22.78 4.02 13.25
CA ILE A 348 23.19 3.07 14.29
C ILE A 348 24.65 3.37 14.63
N LEU A 349 25.03 3.39 15.91
CA LEU A 349 26.44 3.53 16.35
C LEU A 349 27.20 4.73 15.72
N ASN A 350 26.68 5.95 15.86
CA ASN A 350 27.27 7.20 15.36
C ASN A 350 27.38 7.33 13.83
N LEU A 351 26.68 6.49 13.06
CA LEU A 351 26.54 6.73 11.63
C LEU A 351 25.76 8.03 11.37
N PRO A 352 26.13 8.83 10.35
CA PRO A 352 25.48 10.11 10.06
C PRO A 352 24.03 9.95 9.57
N SER A 353 23.64 8.75 9.14
CA SER A 353 22.30 8.42 8.68
C SER A 353 21.95 6.94 8.89
N GLY A 354 20.67 6.61 9.04
CA GLY A 354 20.22 5.22 9.16
C GLY A 354 18.70 5.03 9.14
N PRO A 355 18.20 3.82 9.45
CA PRO A 355 16.79 3.45 9.32
C PRO A 355 15.91 3.93 10.49
N PHE A 356 16.48 4.54 11.53
CA PHE A 356 15.72 4.98 12.70
C PHE A 356 14.98 6.31 12.46
N PRO A 357 13.78 6.51 13.05
CA PRO A 357 13.11 7.81 13.02
C PRO A 357 14.00 8.87 13.67
N LEU A 358 13.96 10.11 13.19
CA LEU A 358 14.59 11.21 13.91
C LEU A 358 13.94 11.42 15.29
N PRO A 359 14.72 11.75 16.33
CA PRO A 359 14.23 11.96 17.69
C PRO A 359 13.56 13.33 17.83
N VAL A 360 12.45 13.54 17.11
CA VAL A 360 11.62 14.75 17.20
C VAL A 360 10.54 14.58 18.27
N PRO A 361 10.19 15.63 19.04
CA PRO A 361 9.09 15.55 20.00
C PRO A 361 7.77 15.20 19.30
N LEU A 362 7.03 14.22 19.83
CA LEU A 362 5.73 13.80 19.31
C LEU A 362 4.62 14.27 20.25
N VAL A 363 3.95 15.37 19.89
CA VAL A 363 2.91 15.97 20.73
C VAL A 363 1.54 15.69 20.14
N THR A 364 0.72 14.93 20.85
CA THR A 364 -0.65 14.60 20.44
C THR A 364 -1.63 15.48 21.22
N VAL A 365 -2.37 16.34 20.52
CA VAL A 365 -3.39 17.21 21.10
C VAL A 365 -4.77 16.62 20.85
N VAL A 366 -5.52 16.37 21.92
CA VAL A 366 -6.90 15.88 21.89
C VAL A 366 -7.84 17.06 22.09
N GLY A 367 -8.64 17.38 21.08
CA GLY A 367 -9.61 18.47 21.10
C GLY A 367 -10.90 18.15 21.84
N ALA A 368 -11.81 19.13 21.87
CA ALA A 368 -13.12 18.98 22.49
C ALA A 368 -14.05 18.03 21.70
N PRO A 369 -14.91 17.24 22.37
CA PRO A 369 -15.84 16.37 21.69
C PRO A 369 -16.93 17.18 20.98
N ILE A 370 -17.28 16.73 19.78
CA ILE A 370 -18.29 17.36 18.94
C ILE A 370 -19.53 16.48 18.97
N ALA A 371 -20.56 16.95 19.66
CA ALA A 371 -21.88 16.35 19.64
C ALA A 371 -22.50 16.53 18.25
N LEU A 372 -22.80 15.42 17.59
CA LEU A 372 -23.40 15.46 16.27
C LEU A 372 -24.93 15.60 16.40
N PRO A 373 -25.56 16.51 15.64
CA PRO A 373 -27.01 16.59 15.59
C PRO A 373 -27.60 15.23 15.18
N PRO A 374 -28.61 14.69 15.90
CA PRO A 374 -29.23 13.43 15.54
C PRO A 374 -29.93 13.54 14.18
N PHE A 375 -30.02 12.42 13.47
CA PHE A 375 -30.72 12.33 12.20
C PHE A 375 -31.66 11.13 12.19
N GLU A 376 -32.94 11.37 11.94
CA GLU A 376 -33.95 10.33 11.78
C GLU A 376 -34.12 10.01 10.30
N GLY A 377 -33.76 8.79 9.89
CA GLY A 377 -33.87 8.32 8.51
C GLY A 377 -32.65 7.52 8.06
N ASP A 378 -32.66 7.09 6.78
CA ASP A 378 -31.52 6.38 6.20
C ASP A 378 -30.38 7.36 5.87
N LEU A 379 -29.20 7.17 6.47
CA LEU A 379 -27.98 7.94 6.17
C LEU A 379 -27.49 7.76 4.72
N ARG A 380 -28.03 6.79 3.98
CA ARG A 380 -27.76 6.59 2.54
C ARG A 380 -28.68 7.42 1.64
N SER A 381 -29.79 7.93 2.18
CA SER A 381 -30.69 8.84 1.47
C SER A 381 -29.96 10.14 1.09
N GLU A 382 -30.54 10.92 0.19
CA GLU A 382 -29.98 12.23 -0.17
C GLU A 382 -29.93 13.19 1.03
N ALA A 383 -31.02 13.28 1.79
CA ALA A 383 -31.05 14.05 3.03
C ALA A 383 -30.03 13.56 4.06
N GLY A 384 -29.89 12.24 4.24
CA GLY A 384 -28.90 11.65 5.15
C GLY A 384 -27.45 11.93 4.72
N ARG A 385 -27.16 11.92 3.41
CA ARG A 385 -25.84 12.32 2.90
C ARG A 385 -25.54 13.79 3.15
N ALA A 386 -26.51 14.67 2.91
CA ALA A 386 -26.38 16.09 3.20
C ALA A 386 -26.13 16.35 4.70
N HIS A 387 -26.82 15.63 5.58
CA HIS A 387 -26.60 15.69 7.02
C HIS A 387 -25.18 15.26 7.42
N VAL A 388 -24.71 14.13 6.87
CA VAL A 388 -23.34 13.65 7.08
C VAL A 388 -22.30 14.66 6.61
N ASP A 389 -22.56 15.35 5.50
CA ASP A 389 -21.69 16.41 4.99
C ASP A 389 -21.66 17.64 5.91
N ALA A 390 -22.80 18.04 6.47
CA ALA A 390 -22.87 19.12 7.48
C ALA A 390 -22.09 18.76 8.75
N CYS A 391 -22.30 17.55 9.30
CA CYS A 391 -21.54 17.05 10.45
C CYS A 391 -20.03 16.96 10.17
N HIS A 392 -19.66 16.55 8.96
CA HIS A 392 -18.25 16.53 8.54
C HIS A 392 -17.66 17.94 8.43
N ALA A 393 -18.43 18.93 7.98
CA ALA A 393 -17.98 20.31 7.92
C ALA A 393 -17.73 20.88 9.33
N LEU A 394 -18.60 20.59 10.29
CA LEU A 394 -18.40 20.94 11.70
C LEU A 394 -17.10 20.33 12.24
N TYR A 395 -16.85 19.04 11.95
CA TYR A 395 -15.60 18.39 12.33
C TYR A 395 -14.37 19.05 11.71
N CYS A 396 -14.42 19.41 10.42
CA CYS A 396 -13.30 20.08 9.76
C CYS A 396 -13.00 21.47 10.35
N ALA A 397 -14.04 22.23 10.69
CA ALA A 397 -13.89 23.53 11.32
C ALA A 397 -13.26 23.40 12.71
N ALA A 398 -13.73 22.47 13.53
CA ALA A 398 -13.17 22.20 14.86
C ALA A 398 -11.72 21.70 14.79
N LEU A 399 -11.39 20.85 13.82
CA LEU A 399 -10.00 20.39 13.60
C LEU A 399 -9.09 21.55 13.17
N GLN A 400 -9.57 22.44 12.30
CA GLN A 400 -8.83 23.63 11.89
C GLN A 400 -8.58 24.58 13.07
N GLN A 401 -9.60 24.82 13.89
CA GLN A 401 -9.47 25.61 15.11
C GLN A 401 -8.44 25.00 16.07
N LEU A 402 -8.54 23.69 16.34
CA LEU A 402 -7.60 22.99 17.21
C LEU A 402 -6.15 23.12 16.72
N TYR A 403 -5.95 23.07 15.40
CA TYR A 403 -4.65 23.31 14.78
C TYR A 403 -4.18 24.75 15.01
N ASP A 404 -5.02 25.74 14.71
CA ASP A 404 -4.66 27.16 14.79
C ASP A 404 -4.31 27.59 16.22
N GLU A 405 -4.96 27.02 17.23
CA GLU A 405 -4.67 27.27 18.65
C GLU A 405 -3.29 26.73 19.10
N HIS A 406 -2.78 25.69 18.45
CA HIS A 406 -1.61 24.95 18.92
C HIS A 406 -0.40 24.99 17.96
N LYS A 407 -0.59 25.43 16.71
CA LYS A 407 0.45 25.38 15.66
C LYS A 407 1.69 26.19 16.01
N ASP A 408 1.54 27.34 16.66
CA ASP A 408 2.69 28.20 16.98
C ASP A 408 3.52 27.63 18.14
N LYS A 409 2.89 26.87 19.05
CA LYS A 409 3.56 26.23 20.17
C LYS A 409 4.28 24.94 19.75
N TYR A 410 3.61 24.08 18.98
CA TYR A 410 4.09 22.72 18.68
C TYR A 410 4.62 22.54 17.25
N ALA A 411 4.43 23.51 16.36
CA ALA A 411 5.03 23.56 15.03
C ALA A 411 5.58 24.96 14.67
N PRO A 412 6.49 25.52 15.49
CA PRO A 412 7.05 26.86 15.25
C PRO A 412 7.85 26.93 13.93
N ASN A 413 8.50 25.83 13.55
CA ASN A 413 9.34 25.73 12.35
C ASN A 413 8.60 25.13 11.15
N ARG A 414 7.26 25.22 11.12
CA ARG A 414 6.47 24.70 10.00
C ARG A 414 6.82 25.43 8.70
N THR A 415 6.96 24.67 7.63
CA THR A 415 7.19 25.24 6.29
C THR A 415 5.90 25.81 5.72
N ARG A 416 4.75 25.25 6.10
CA ARG A 416 3.44 25.68 5.65
C ARG A 416 2.35 25.24 6.63
N ASP A 417 1.29 26.04 6.69
CA ASP A 417 0.09 25.72 7.46
C ASP A 417 -0.66 24.47 6.94
N MET A 418 -1.43 23.88 7.85
CA MET A 418 -2.27 22.71 7.59
C MET A 418 -3.24 22.97 6.43
N ARG A 419 -3.42 21.97 5.57
CA ARG A 419 -4.48 22.01 4.55
C ARG A 419 -5.14 20.67 4.36
N PHE A 420 -6.41 20.70 4.01
CA PHE A 420 -7.13 19.51 3.57
C PHE A 420 -6.85 19.24 2.08
N VAL A 421 -6.15 18.15 1.78
CA VAL A 421 -5.88 17.64 0.44
C VAL A 421 -6.98 16.66 0.01
N ASP A 422 -7.34 16.66 -1.28
CA ASP A 422 -8.30 15.71 -1.85
C ASP A 422 -7.53 14.60 -2.58
N TRP A 423 -8.04 13.36 -2.57
CA TRP A 423 -7.59 12.25 -3.43
C TRP A 423 -7.61 12.58 -4.92
N ALA A 424 -8.33 13.65 -5.26
CA ALA A 424 -8.15 14.33 -6.52
C ALA A 424 -6.68 14.60 -6.81
N LEU A 425 -5.70 14.52 -5.90
CA LEU A 425 -4.30 14.81 -6.19
C LEU A 425 -3.67 13.95 -7.30
N PHE A 426 -4.13 12.71 -7.50
CA PHE A 426 -3.71 11.88 -8.64
C PHE A 426 -4.25 12.43 -9.97
N PHE A 427 -5.45 13.02 -9.96
CA PHE A 427 -6.00 13.79 -11.08
C PHE A 427 -5.56 15.25 -11.08
N TRP A 428 -5.17 15.83 -9.95
CA TRP A 428 -4.72 17.21 -9.74
C TRP A 428 -3.30 17.32 -10.25
N VAL A 429 -2.43 16.32 -10.16
CA VAL A 429 -1.18 16.37 -10.94
C VAL A 429 -1.46 16.46 -12.45
N LEU A 430 -2.62 15.98 -12.92
CA LEU A 430 -3.13 16.18 -14.30
C LEU A 430 -4.06 17.41 -14.47
N TYR A 431 -4.50 18.08 -13.38
CA TYR A 431 -5.57 19.11 -13.34
C TYR A 431 -5.22 20.37 -12.52
N SER A 432 -4.06 20.41 -11.86
CA SER A 432 -3.58 21.48 -10.97
C SER A 432 -2.89 22.56 -11.75
N GLU A 433 -2.26 22.20 -12.85
CA GLU A 433 -1.76 23.13 -13.84
C GLU A 433 -2.95 23.69 -14.63
N PRO A 434 -3.35 24.96 -14.40
CA PRO A 434 -4.46 25.57 -15.13
C PRO A 434 -4.19 25.53 -16.64
N VAL A 435 -2.90 25.58 -17.01
CA VAL A 435 -2.40 25.48 -18.39
C VAL A 435 -2.79 24.15 -19.05
N LEU A 436 -2.87 23.04 -18.30
CA LEU A 436 -3.19 21.72 -18.86
C LEU A 436 -4.68 21.37 -18.86
N ARG A 437 -5.53 22.15 -18.14
CA ARG A 437 -6.98 21.88 -18.08
C ARG A 437 -7.68 22.04 -19.42
N LEU A 438 -7.42 23.15 -20.10
CA LEU A 438 -8.01 23.40 -21.40
C LEU A 438 -7.49 22.38 -22.43
N PRO A 439 -6.19 22.10 -22.57
CA PRO A 439 -5.68 21.01 -23.40
C PRO A 439 -6.27 19.64 -23.07
N LEU A 440 -6.40 19.28 -21.79
CA LEU A 440 -6.97 17.99 -21.38
C LEU A 440 -8.47 17.91 -21.69
N ALA A 441 -9.23 18.97 -21.42
CA ALA A 441 -10.64 19.03 -21.77
C ALA A 441 -10.83 18.97 -23.29
N LEU A 442 -10.05 19.73 -24.06
CA LEU A 442 -10.04 19.66 -25.52
C LEU A 442 -9.63 18.28 -26.02
N TYR A 443 -8.66 17.64 -25.38
CA TYR A 443 -8.24 16.28 -25.69
C TYR A 443 -9.33 15.25 -25.38
N LEU A 444 -10.02 15.34 -24.24
CA LEU A 444 -11.16 14.48 -23.91
C LEU A 444 -12.32 14.70 -24.89
N VAL A 445 -12.67 15.95 -25.18
CA VAL A 445 -13.66 16.28 -26.23
C VAL A 445 -13.22 15.69 -27.55
N TYR A 446 -11.94 15.83 -27.92
CA TYR A 446 -11.40 15.28 -29.15
C TYR A 446 -11.53 13.75 -29.22
N ILE A 447 -11.08 12.98 -28.22
CA ILE A 447 -11.14 11.51 -28.27
C ILE A 447 -12.57 10.97 -28.37
N TYR A 448 -13.54 11.63 -27.72
CA TYR A 448 -14.94 11.22 -27.77
C TYR A 448 -15.68 11.80 -29.00
N SER A 449 -15.16 12.86 -29.62
CA SER A 449 -15.72 13.42 -30.84
C SER A 449 -15.58 12.47 -32.03
N PRO A 450 -16.44 12.61 -33.07
CA PRO A 450 -16.27 11.89 -34.33
C PRO A 450 -14.89 12.09 -34.97
N LEU A 451 -14.25 13.24 -34.75
CA LEU A 451 -12.93 13.55 -35.30
C LEU A 451 -11.85 12.66 -34.69
N GLY A 452 -11.77 12.60 -33.35
CA GLY A 452 -10.78 11.75 -32.67
C GLY A 452 -11.02 10.26 -32.87
N GLN A 453 -12.28 9.83 -32.99
CA GLN A 453 -12.57 8.44 -33.36
C GLN A 453 -12.12 8.13 -34.79
N ARG A 454 -12.34 9.03 -35.77
CA ARG A 454 -11.85 8.86 -37.15
C ARG A 454 -10.33 8.89 -37.26
N ALA A 455 -9.63 9.59 -36.36
CA ALA A 455 -8.17 9.59 -36.34
C ALA A 455 -7.59 8.18 -36.12
N VAL A 456 -8.22 7.37 -35.26
CA VAL A 456 -7.85 5.96 -35.05
C VAL A 456 -8.07 5.13 -36.32
N ASP A 457 -9.02 5.48 -37.18
CA ASP A 457 -9.32 4.67 -38.38
C ASP A 457 -8.20 4.70 -39.42
N ARG A 458 -7.36 5.75 -39.41
CA ARG A 458 -6.30 5.95 -40.41
C ARG A 458 -4.89 5.81 -39.85
N TYR A 459 -4.69 5.97 -38.55
CA TYR A 459 -3.35 6.03 -37.95
C TYR A 459 -2.61 4.69 -37.93
N ARG A 460 -1.46 4.56 -38.60
CA ARG A 460 -0.77 3.26 -38.75
C ARG A 460 0.20 2.89 -37.63
N GLY A 461 0.27 3.71 -36.58
CA GLY A 461 1.23 3.51 -35.50
C GLY A 461 2.61 4.05 -35.83
N ALA A 462 3.47 4.04 -34.82
CA ALA A 462 4.86 4.42 -34.91
C ALA A 462 5.70 3.14 -34.99
N THR A 463 6.42 2.97 -36.09
CA THR A 463 7.18 1.74 -36.38
C THR A 463 8.15 1.38 -35.26
N PHE A 464 8.84 2.36 -34.67
CA PHE A 464 9.78 2.12 -33.57
C PHE A 464 9.11 1.49 -32.34
N PHE A 465 7.85 1.84 -32.07
CA PHE A 465 7.16 1.39 -30.86
C PHE A 465 6.91 -0.11 -30.90
N ARG A 466 6.62 -0.67 -32.08
CA ARG A 466 6.44 -2.12 -32.28
C ARG A 466 7.74 -2.93 -32.11
N HIS A 467 8.91 -2.28 -32.17
CA HIS A 467 10.24 -2.89 -32.03
C HIS A 467 10.82 -2.80 -30.62
N TYR A 468 10.04 -2.34 -29.63
CA TYR A 468 10.56 -2.10 -28.28
C TYR A 468 11.12 -3.39 -27.65
N PRO A 469 12.32 -3.37 -27.02
CA PRO A 469 13.01 -4.58 -26.55
C PRO A 469 12.21 -5.46 -25.59
N LEU A 470 11.30 -4.85 -24.83
CA LEU A 470 10.40 -5.56 -23.91
C LEU A 470 9.63 -6.69 -24.59
N TYR A 471 9.16 -6.50 -25.83
CA TYR A 471 8.39 -7.54 -26.53
C TYR A 471 9.28 -8.73 -26.91
N LYS A 472 10.57 -8.47 -27.16
CA LYS A 472 11.53 -9.55 -27.38
C LYS A 472 11.77 -10.33 -26.09
N TRP A 473 11.87 -9.66 -24.95
CA TRP A 473 11.97 -10.32 -23.65
C TRP A 473 10.71 -11.13 -23.32
N ALA A 474 9.53 -10.59 -23.62
CA ALA A 474 8.26 -11.32 -23.47
C ALA A 474 8.22 -12.59 -24.35
N SER A 475 8.73 -12.52 -25.58
CA SER A 475 8.87 -13.70 -26.46
C SER A 475 9.89 -14.75 -25.96
N TRP A 476 10.80 -14.37 -25.07
CA TRP A 476 11.73 -15.30 -24.41
C TRP A 476 11.14 -15.87 -23.12
N TRP A 477 10.27 -15.13 -22.44
CA TRP A 477 9.57 -15.61 -21.24
C TRP A 477 8.68 -16.81 -21.54
N ALA A 478 7.81 -16.67 -22.54
CA ALA A 478 7.04 -17.76 -23.13
C ALA A 478 7.61 -17.97 -24.53
N PRO A 479 8.47 -18.99 -24.76
CA PRO A 479 9.17 -19.19 -26.03
C PRO A 479 8.22 -19.12 -27.21
N SER A 480 8.24 -17.99 -27.92
CA SER A 480 7.22 -17.65 -28.91
C SER A 480 7.76 -17.71 -30.34
N GLN A 481 6.95 -18.18 -31.29
CA GLN A 481 7.30 -18.22 -32.71
C GLN A 481 6.11 -17.91 -33.63
N LEU A 482 6.44 -17.38 -34.81
CA LEU A 482 5.49 -17.09 -35.89
C LEU A 482 5.83 -17.98 -37.09
N VAL A 483 4.88 -18.81 -37.49
CA VAL A 483 5.00 -19.78 -38.59
C VAL A 483 4.22 -19.27 -39.79
N LYS A 484 4.91 -19.13 -40.91
CA LYS A 484 4.34 -18.76 -42.20
C LYS A 484 4.10 -20.03 -43.03
N THR A 485 2.86 -20.27 -43.44
CA THR A 485 2.51 -21.43 -44.30
C THR A 485 2.37 -21.06 -45.77
N ALA A 486 2.10 -19.79 -46.08
CA ALA A 486 1.93 -19.31 -47.44
C ALA A 486 2.41 -17.86 -47.61
N GLU A 487 2.70 -17.47 -48.84
CA GLU A 487 2.97 -16.08 -49.21
C GLU A 487 1.69 -15.24 -49.20
N LEU A 488 1.83 -13.99 -48.79
CA LEU A 488 0.77 -12.97 -48.91
C LEU A 488 1.25 -11.94 -49.94
N ASP A 489 0.54 -11.85 -51.06
CA ASP A 489 0.79 -10.90 -52.13
C ASP A 489 0.68 -9.45 -51.63
N PRO A 490 1.74 -8.62 -51.72
CA PRO A 490 1.70 -7.20 -51.38
C PRO A 490 0.71 -6.38 -52.20
N ALA A 491 0.23 -6.87 -53.35
CA ALA A 491 -0.86 -6.23 -54.10
C ALA A 491 -2.24 -6.43 -53.44
N GLY A 492 -2.37 -7.48 -52.62
CA GLY A 492 -3.61 -7.93 -52.01
C GLY A 492 -4.06 -7.14 -50.78
N ARG A 493 -5.22 -7.55 -50.24
CA ARG A 493 -5.82 -7.04 -49.00
C ARG A 493 -6.24 -8.22 -48.14
N TYR A 494 -5.99 -8.15 -46.84
CA TYR A 494 -6.16 -9.32 -45.96
C TYR A 494 -6.91 -8.98 -44.69
N LEU A 495 -7.85 -9.84 -44.31
CA LEU A 495 -8.44 -9.86 -42.98
C LEU A 495 -8.00 -11.15 -42.28
N LEU A 496 -7.11 -11.00 -41.31
CA LEU A 496 -6.57 -12.07 -40.50
C LEU A 496 -7.51 -12.33 -39.33
N SER A 497 -7.96 -13.56 -39.22
CA SER A 497 -8.88 -14.00 -38.17
C SER A 497 -8.11 -14.89 -37.21
N ILE A 498 -7.88 -14.39 -36.00
CA ILE A 498 -7.03 -15.03 -34.99
C ILE A 498 -7.88 -15.84 -34.01
N HIS A 499 -7.40 -17.04 -33.70
CA HIS A 499 -8.01 -18.03 -32.81
C HIS A 499 -6.94 -18.77 -31.99
N PRO A 500 -7.17 -19.14 -30.72
CA PRO A 500 -8.21 -18.62 -29.83
C PRO A 500 -7.83 -17.22 -29.30
N HIS A 501 -8.76 -16.55 -28.62
CA HIS A 501 -8.51 -15.31 -27.90
C HIS A 501 -7.65 -15.50 -26.65
N GLY A 502 -7.85 -16.62 -25.93
CA GLY A 502 -7.26 -16.83 -24.61
C GLY A 502 -7.70 -15.78 -23.59
N VAL A 503 -7.06 -15.79 -22.43
CA VAL A 503 -7.34 -14.81 -21.36
C VAL A 503 -6.87 -13.42 -21.74
N LEU A 504 -5.66 -13.27 -22.31
CA LEU A 504 -5.04 -11.99 -22.64
C LEU A 504 -4.68 -11.77 -24.12
N GLY A 505 -4.69 -12.82 -24.96
CA GLY A 505 -4.31 -12.72 -26.37
C GLY A 505 -2.80 -12.51 -26.58
N SER A 506 -1.97 -13.16 -25.78
CA SER A 506 -0.52 -12.97 -25.74
C SER A 506 0.15 -13.35 -27.06
N CYS A 507 -0.25 -14.46 -27.67
CA CYS A 507 0.20 -14.91 -28.98
C CYS A 507 -0.09 -13.87 -30.06
N SER A 508 -1.33 -13.35 -30.07
CA SER A 508 -1.77 -12.30 -31.00
C SER A 508 -0.91 -11.03 -30.86
N LEU A 509 -0.70 -10.58 -29.63
CA LEU A 509 0.13 -9.40 -29.35
C LEU A 509 1.57 -9.57 -29.84
N LEU A 510 2.22 -10.69 -29.52
CA LEU A 510 3.63 -10.91 -29.86
C LEU A 510 3.83 -11.17 -31.36
N ALA A 511 2.92 -11.90 -31.99
CA ALA A 511 3.05 -12.28 -33.40
C ALA A 511 2.57 -11.21 -34.38
N LEU A 512 1.48 -10.50 -34.05
CA LEU A 512 0.79 -9.58 -34.98
C LEU A 512 0.81 -8.14 -34.48
N GLY A 513 0.72 -7.93 -33.17
CA GLY A 513 0.64 -6.60 -32.56
C GLY A 513 1.98 -5.87 -32.47
N THR A 514 3.09 -6.60 -32.54
CA THR A 514 4.46 -6.10 -32.37
C THR A 514 5.39 -6.67 -33.44
N GLU A 515 6.69 -6.39 -33.35
CA GLU A 515 7.72 -6.97 -34.21
C GLU A 515 8.61 -7.98 -33.46
N ALA A 516 8.18 -8.46 -32.28
CA ALA A 516 8.95 -9.42 -31.47
C ALA A 516 9.32 -10.70 -32.23
N LEU A 517 8.39 -11.17 -33.06
CA LEU A 517 8.53 -12.38 -33.90
C LEU A 517 8.86 -12.05 -35.37
N GLY A 518 9.09 -10.77 -35.69
CA GLY A 518 9.53 -10.32 -37.01
C GLY A 518 8.46 -10.40 -38.11
N TRP A 519 7.25 -9.92 -37.84
CA TRP A 519 6.15 -9.87 -38.82
C TRP A 519 6.60 -9.25 -40.15
N SER A 520 7.21 -8.06 -40.09
CA SER A 520 7.61 -7.31 -41.29
C SER A 520 8.68 -8.03 -42.11
N ARG A 521 9.47 -8.92 -41.48
CA ARG A 521 10.45 -9.77 -42.16
C ARG A 521 9.80 -10.97 -42.85
N LEU A 522 8.78 -11.57 -42.22
CA LEU A 522 8.09 -12.75 -42.76
C LEU A 522 7.07 -12.39 -43.85
N PHE A 523 6.43 -11.24 -43.75
CA PHE A 523 5.43 -10.75 -44.71
C PHE A 523 5.80 -9.35 -45.21
N PRO A 524 6.87 -9.23 -46.03
CA PRO A 524 7.31 -7.95 -46.55
C PRO A 524 6.20 -7.30 -47.40
N GLY A 525 5.99 -6.00 -47.24
CA GLY A 525 4.95 -5.26 -47.96
C GLY A 525 3.54 -5.36 -47.36
N ILE A 526 3.32 -6.23 -46.36
CA ILE A 526 2.01 -6.36 -45.69
C ILE A 526 1.94 -5.46 -44.46
N ARG A 527 1.10 -4.42 -44.55
CA ARG A 527 0.85 -3.41 -43.52
C ARG A 527 -0.29 -3.84 -42.62
N LEU A 528 0.05 -4.51 -41.53
CA LEU A 528 -0.90 -5.04 -40.56
C LEU A 528 -1.35 -4.01 -39.51
N SER A 529 -2.65 -4.00 -39.20
CA SER A 529 -3.23 -3.29 -38.06
C SER A 529 -4.05 -4.27 -37.20
N GLN A 530 -3.75 -4.38 -35.92
CA GLN A 530 -4.49 -5.26 -35.01
C GLN A 530 -5.72 -4.56 -34.43
N GLY A 531 -6.85 -5.26 -34.43
CA GLY A 531 -8.09 -4.83 -33.82
C GLY A 531 -8.04 -5.01 -32.29
N MET A 532 -8.42 -3.97 -31.55
CA MET A 532 -8.53 -4.00 -30.09
C MET A 532 -9.96 -3.65 -29.63
N LEU A 533 -10.32 -4.13 -28.45
CA LEU A 533 -11.60 -3.81 -27.80
C LEU A 533 -11.81 -2.29 -27.73
N ASN A 534 -12.98 -1.83 -28.19
CA ASN A 534 -13.27 -0.40 -28.35
C ASN A 534 -13.13 0.40 -27.04
N THR A 535 -13.45 -0.19 -25.88
CA THR A 535 -13.36 0.46 -24.56
C THR A 535 -11.93 0.86 -24.20
N ILE A 536 -10.92 0.09 -24.61
CA ILE A 536 -9.51 0.45 -24.39
C ILE A 536 -9.14 1.67 -25.25
N LEU A 537 -9.66 1.73 -26.48
CA LEU A 537 -9.49 2.87 -27.38
C LEU A 537 -10.40 4.08 -27.06
N PHE A 538 -11.20 4.00 -25.99
CA PHE A 538 -11.93 5.12 -25.38
C PHE A 538 -11.30 5.58 -24.06
N THR A 539 -10.22 4.93 -23.62
CA THR A 539 -9.52 5.28 -22.39
C THR A 539 -8.36 6.25 -22.71
N PRO A 540 -8.32 7.45 -22.12
CA PRO A 540 -7.20 8.40 -22.28
C PRO A 540 -5.84 7.73 -22.05
N PHE A 541 -4.82 8.12 -22.83
CA PHE A 541 -3.45 7.59 -22.82
C PHE A 541 -3.30 6.13 -23.28
N ALA A 542 -4.19 5.23 -22.84
CA ALA A 542 -4.24 3.86 -23.34
C ALA A 542 -4.54 3.84 -24.85
N ARG A 543 -5.46 4.71 -25.30
CA ARG A 543 -5.75 4.95 -26.72
C ARG A 543 -4.48 5.27 -27.52
N GLU A 544 -3.64 6.16 -27.02
CA GLU A 544 -2.42 6.60 -27.70
C GLU A 544 -1.39 5.48 -27.75
N LEU A 545 -1.24 4.69 -26.69
CA LEU A 545 -0.39 3.51 -26.69
C LEU A 545 -0.86 2.47 -27.71
N CYS A 546 -2.16 2.20 -27.79
CA CYS A 546 -2.73 1.31 -28.81
C CYS A 546 -2.54 1.89 -30.23
N MET A 547 -2.77 3.19 -30.39
CA MET A 547 -2.54 3.88 -31.64
C MET A 547 -1.07 3.81 -32.05
N LEU A 548 -0.11 4.02 -31.14
CA LEU A 548 1.32 3.91 -31.40
C LEU A 548 1.71 2.52 -31.89
N HIS A 549 1.02 1.46 -31.45
CA HIS A 549 1.17 0.12 -32.03
C HIS A 549 0.52 -0.06 -33.40
N GLY A 550 -0.29 0.90 -33.86
CA GLY A 550 -1.07 0.81 -35.09
C GLY A 550 -2.36 0.02 -34.91
N TRP A 551 -2.83 -0.15 -33.67
CA TRP A 551 -4.08 -0.85 -33.38
C TRP A 551 -5.30 0.02 -33.71
N CYS A 552 -6.42 -0.64 -34.01
CA CYS A 552 -7.64 0.03 -34.42
C CYS A 552 -8.89 -0.57 -33.77
N TYR A 553 -10.03 0.14 -33.88
CA TYR A 553 -11.31 -0.36 -33.42
C TYR A 553 -11.73 -1.62 -34.19
N VAL A 554 -12.44 -2.52 -33.50
CA VAL A 554 -13.12 -3.66 -34.13
C VAL A 554 -14.57 -3.26 -34.43
N ASN A 555 -14.75 -2.45 -35.46
CA ASN A 555 -16.06 -2.11 -36.00
C ASN A 555 -16.02 -2.02 -37.53
N ARG A 556 -17.16 -2.27 -38.19
CA ARG A 556 -17.25 -2.34 -39.65
C ARG A 556 -16.62 -1.13 -40.36
N ARG A 557 -16.87 0.09 -39.89
CA ARG A 557 -16.34 1.33 -40.50
C ARG A 557 -14.82 1.34 -40.50
N THR A 558 -14.21 1.10 -39.35
CA THR A 558 -12.77 1.12 -39.16
C THR A 558 -12.08 0.01 -39.96
N LEU A 559 -12.60 -1.23 -39.89
CA LEU A 559 -12.01 -2.36 -40.61
C LEU A 559 -12.05 -2.14 -42.13
N LEU A 560 -13.19 -1.69 -42.69
CA LEU A 560 -13.26 -1.36 -44.12
C LEU A 560 -12.33 -0.21 -44.49
N THR A 561 -12.24 0.82 -43.63
CA THR A 561 -11.34 1.95 -43.86
C THR A 561 -9.88 1.47 -43.93
N ARG A 562 -9.47 0.53 -43.07
CA ARG A 562 -8.11 -0.05 -43.04
C ARG A 562 -7.81 -0.90 -44.25
N LEU A 563 -8.75 -1.76 -44.65
CA LEU A 563 -8.61 -2.62 -45.82
C LEU A 563 -8.51 -1.81 -47.12
N ARG A 564 -9.15 -0.63 -47.17
CA ARG A 564 -9.19 0.22 -48.38
C ARG A 564 -8.03 1.22 -48.50
N GLN A 565 -6.99 1.16 -47.66
CA GLN A 565 -5.85 2.10 -47.71
C GLN A 565 -4.78 1.75 -48.74
N GLY A 566 -5.16 1.02 -49.79
CA GLY A 566 -4.28 0.60 -50.88
C GLY A 566 -3.65 -0.78 -50.67
N PRO A 567 -2.77 -1.18 -51.60
CA PRO A 567 -2.09 -2.49 -51.61
C PRO A 567 -1.40 -2.85 -50.29
N GLY A 568 -1.41 -4.13 -49.95
CA GLY A 568 -0.76 -4.71 -48.79
C GLY A 568 -1.49 -4.38 -47.48
N SER A 569 -2.70 -3.83 -47.53
CA SER A 569 -3.45 -3.49 -46.33
C SER A 569 -3.99 -4.74 -45.66
N ALA A 570 -3.58 -4.96 -44.41
CA ALA A 570 -4.04 -6.08 -43.60
C ALA A 570 -4.63 -5.61 -42.27
N VAL A 571 -5.65 -6.31 -41.79
CA VAL A 571 -6.23 -6.11 -40.46
C VAL A 571 -6.36 -7.45 -39.77
N ALA A 572 -5.97 -7.53 -38.50
CA ALA A 572 -6.12 -8.74 -37.69
C ALA A 572 -7.18 -8.54 -36.61
N ILE A 573 -8.06 -9.51 -36.41
CA ILE A 573 -9.08 -9.48 -35.35
C ILE A 573 -9.13 -10.82 -34.63
N LEU A 574 -9.36 -10.78 -33.31
CA LEU A 574 -9.70 -11.98 -32.54
C LEU A 574 -11.21 -12.19 -32.61
N VAL A 575 -11.64 -13.20 -33.36
CA VAL A 575 -13.05 -13.35 -33.77
C VAL A 575 -13.95 -13.76 -32.60
N GLY A 576 -13.48 -14.67 -31.75
CA GLY A 576 -14.23 -15.13 -30.58
C GLY A 576 -14.39 -14.07 -29.48
N GLY A 577 -13.45 -13.11 -29.41
CA GLY A 577 -13.48 -12.01 -28.45
C GLY A 577 -13.52 -12.49 -27.00
N ALA A 578 -14.07 -11.66 -26.11
CA ALA A 578 -14.19 -11.98 -24.67
C ALA A 578 -15.09 -13.21 -24.37
N ALA A 579 -15.93 -13.63 -25.31
CA ALA A 579 -16.77 -14.82 -25.13
C ALA A 579 -15.93 -16.11 -25.18
N GLU A 580 -14.84 -16.11 -25.95
CA GLU A 580 -13.90 -17.23 -26.10
C GLU A 580 -12.85 -17.30 -24.98
N ALA A 581 -12.76 -16.26 -24.15
CA ALA A 581 -11.92 -16.25 -22.94
C ALA A 581 -12.57 -17.01 -21.75
N VAL A 582 -13.91 -17.06 -21.70
CA VAL A 582 -14.63 -18.19 -21.06
C VAL A 582 -14.35 -19.40 -21.97
N TYR A 583 -14.30 -20.67 -21.61
CA TYR A 583 -13.76 -21.76 -22.46
C TYR A 583 -12.23 -21.82 -22.58
N ALA A 584 -11.49 -20.74 -22.30
CA ALA A 584 -10.03 -20.84 -22.20
C ALA A 584 -9.64 -21.80 -21.06
N GLU A 585 -9.14 -22.97 -21.44
CA GLU A 585 -8.72 -24.04 -20.53
C GLU A 585 -7.52 -24.80 -21.13
N PRO A 586 -6.46 -25.05 -20.35
CA PRO A 586 -5.27 -25.73 -20.83
C PRO A 586 -5.55 -27.08 -21.49
N GLY A 587 -4.89 -27.35 -22.61
CA GLY A 587 -5.03 -28.58 -23.38
C GLY A 587 -6.28 -28.62 -24.27
N THR A 588 -7.04 -27.51 -24.37
CA THR A 588 -8.27 -27.44 -25.16
C THR A 588 -8.31 -26.23 -26.08
N LEU A 589 -9.02 -26.34 -27.20
CA LEU A 589 -9.25 -25.26 -28.17
C LEU A 589 -10.72 -25.22 -28.57
N ASP A 590 -11.53 -24.49 -27.79
CA ASP A 590 -12.92 -24.19 -28.13
C ASP A 590 -13.01 -22.80 -28.75
N LEU A 591 -13.45 -22.74 -30.00
CA LEU A 591 -13.50 -21.50 -30.77
C LEU A 591 -14.94 -21.02 -30.96
N VAL A 592 -15.24 -19.83 -30.46
CA VAL A 592 -16.54 -19.16 -30.57
C VAL A 592 -16.66 -18.58 -31.98
N LEU A 593 -17.08 -19.41 -32.93
CA LEU A 593 -17.01 -19.11 -34.36
C LEU A 593 -18.31 -19.37 -35.12
N LEU A 594 -19.16 -20.31 -34.68
CA LEU A 594 -20.30 -20.79 -35.47
C LEU A 594 -21.29 -19.67 -35.82
N LYS A 595 -21.61 -18.79 -34.88
CA LYS A 595 -22.51 -17.65 -35.13
C LYS A 595 -21.80 -16.37 -35.54
N ARG A 596 -20.46 -16.34 -35.54
CA ARG A 596 -19.64 -15.13 -35.77
C ARG A 596 -19.35 -14.88 -37.24
N LYS A 597 -20.36 -14.48 -38.01
CA LYS A 597 -20.25 -14.29 -39.47
C LYS A 597 -19.89 -12.87 -39.92
N GLY A 598 -19.77 -11.93 -38.97
CA GLY A 598 -19.54 -10.51 -39.27
C GLY A 598 -18.22 -10.22 -39.96
N PHE A 599 -17.15 -10.96 -39.63
CA PHE A 599 -15.83 -10.75 -40.24
C PHE A 599 -15.80 -11.17 -41.71
N VAL A 600 -16.53 -12.22 -42.08
CA VAL A 600 -16.71 -12.67 -43.47
C VAL A 600 -17.40 -11.58 -44.29
N ARG A 601 -18.46 -10.96 -43.74
CA ARG A 601 -19.14 -9.82 -44.39
C ARG A 601 -18.18 -8.65 -44.61
N VAL A 602 -17.36 -8.30 -43.61
CA VAL A 602 -16.38 -7.22 -43.74
C VAL A 602 -15.31 -7.55 -44.79
N ALA A 603 -14.85 -8.80 -44.87
CA ALA A 603 -13.89 -9.23 -45.88
C ALA A 603 -14.46 -9.14 -47.30
N LEU A 604 -15.68 -9.62 -47.53
CA LEU A 604 -16.41 -9.51 -48.80
C LEU A 604 -16.55 -8.03 -49.22
N GLU A 605 -17.05 -7.18 -48.34
CA GLU A 605 -17.23 -5.74 -48.60
C GLU A 605 -15.90 -4.98 -48.80
N GLY A 606 -14.83 -5.47 -48.18
CA GLY A 606 -13.48 -4.91 -48.28
C GLY A 606 -12.71 -5.38 -49.53
N GLY A 607 -13.22 -6.42 -50.22
CA GLY A 607 -12.48 -7.14 -51.25
C GLY A 607 -11.20 -7.77 -50.70
N ALA A 608 -11.23 -8.25 -49.46
CA ALA A 608 -10.08 -8.80 -48.76
C ALA A 608 -10.17 -10.33 -48.68
N SER A 609 -9.03 -10.99 -48.83
CA SER A 609 -8.91 -12.42 -48.56
C SER A 609 -8.95 -12.67 -47.04
N LEU A 610 -9.63 -13.74 -46.62
CA LEU A 610 -9.59 -14.19 -45.23
C LEU A 610 -8.34 -15.01 -45.00
N VAL A 611 -7.66 -14.79 -43.88
CA VAL A 611 -6.47 -15.56 -43.50
C VAL A 611 -6.70 -16.14 -42.11
N PRO A 612 -6.83 -17.46 -41.96
CA PRO A 612 -6.92 -18.08 -40.65
C PRO A 612 -5.57 -17.99 -39.93
N VAL A 613 -5.58 -17.55 -38.68
CA VAL A 613 -4.39 -17.54 -37.81
C VAL A 613 -4.73 -18.34 -36.56
N LEU A 614 -3.94 -19.38 -36.29
CA LEU A 614 -4.15 -20.26 -35.14
C LEU A 614 -2.99 -20.14 -34.17
N CYS A 615 -3.31 -19.85 -32.90
CA CYS A 615 -2.38 -19.61 -31.81
C CYS A 615 -2.38 -20.80 -30.85
N PHE A 616 -1.38 -21.67 -30.98
CA PHE A 616 -1.14 -22.76 -30.03
C PHE A 616 -0.45 -22.25 -28.77
N GLY A 617 -0.79 -22.81 -27.60
CA GLY A 617 -0.21 -22.42 -26.31
C GLY A 617 -0.93 -21.26 -25.59
N GLU A 618 -1.92 -20.64 -26.23
CA GLU A 618 -2.60 -19.45 -25.73
C GLU A 618 -3.50 -19.75 -24.50
N ASN A 619 -4.16 -20.90 -24.47
CA ASN A 619 -5.02 -21.31 -23.35
C ASN A 619 -4.20 -21.87 -22.17
N GLU A 620 -2.95 -22.24 -22.40
CA GLU A 620 -2.02 -22.74 -21.40
C GLU A 620 -1.39 -21.62 -20.56
N GLN A 621 -1.46 -20.36 -21.01
CA GLN A 621 -0.84 -19.22 -20.33
C GLN A 621 -1.43 -18.93 -18.94
N TYR A 622 -2.71 -19.25 -18.73
CA TYR A 622 -3.44 -18.92 -17.52
C TYR A 622 -4.46 -19.99 -17.13
N HIS A 623 -4.53 -20.29 -15.84
CA HIS A 623 -5.55 -21.12 -15.24
C HIS A 623 -6.77 -20.28 -14.88
N ARG A 624 -7.92 -20.61 -15.48
CA ARG A 624 -9.19 -19.96 -15.17
C ARG A 624 -9.74 -20.45 -13.84
N VAL A 625 -10.28 -19.53 -13.05
CA VAL A 625 -11.03 -19.83 -11.83
C VAL A 625 -12.50 -20.06 -12.20
N PHE A 626 -13.02 -21.24 -11.88
CA PHE A 626 -14.45 -21.52 -12.08
C PHE A 626 -15.30 -20.70 -11.11
N VAL A 627 -16.16 -19.85 -11.65
CA VAL A 627 -17.09 -19.03 -10.87
C VAL A 627 -18.44 -19.75 -10.81
N ARG A 628 -18.95 -20.00 -9.61
CA ARG A 628 -20.26 -20.64 -9.41
C ARG A 628 -21.38 -19.75 -9.98
N PRO A 629 -22.27 -20.26 -10.85
CA PRO A 629 -23.42 -19.53 -11.36
C PRO A 629 -24.29 -18.98 -10.21
N GLY A 630 -24.74 -17.73 -10.34
CA GLY A 630 -25.53 -17.04 -9.31
C GLY A 630 -24.72 -16.48 -8.13
N SER A 631 -23.40 -16.63 -8.11
CA SER A 631 -22.54 -15.99 -7.11
C SER A 631 -22.46 -14.46 -7.30
N PHE A 632 -21.98 -13.73 -6.30
CA PHE A 632 -21.74 -12.29 -6.43
C PHE A 632 -20.77 -11.95 -7.57
N VAL A 633 -19.72 -12.76 -7.73
CA VAL A 633 -18.72 -12.60 -8.80
C VAL A 633 -19.34 -12.83 -10.17
N ASP A 634 -20.20 -13.85 -10.31
CA ASP A 634 -20.96 -14.11 -11.55
C ASP A 634 -21.89 -12.93 -11.90
N ARG A 635 -22.61 -12.39 -10.90
CA ARG A 635 -23.44 -11.17 -11.08
C ARG A 635 -22.61 -9.96 -11.49
N LEU A 636 -21.41 -9.79 -10.92
CA LEU A 636 -20.50 -8.70 -11.27
C LEU A 636 -19.92 -8.85 -12.68
N GLN A 637 -19.52 -10.07 -13.07
CA GLN A 637 -19.08 -10.37 -14.44
C GLN A 637 -20.21 -10.15 -15.45
N ALA A 638 -21.43 -10.57 -15.13
CA ALA A 638 -22.62 -10.32 -15.96
C ALA A 638 -22.95 -8.82 -16.08
N PHE A 639 -22.86 -8.07 -14.98
CA PHE A 639 -23.01 -6.62 -14.99
C PHE A 639 -21.96 -5.92 -15.87
N THR A 640 -20.69 -6.27 -15.69
CA THR A 640 -19.57 -5.67 -16.45
C THR A 640 -19.65 -6.04 -17.93
N LYS A 641 -20.07 -7.27 -18.26
CA LYS A 641 -20.35 -7.69 -19.63
C LYS A 641 -21.50 -6.88 -20.24
N LYS A 642 -22.58 -6.65 -19.49
CA LYS A 642 -23.77 -5.94 -19.95
C LYS A 642 -23.52 -4.46 -20.23
N TYR A 643 -22.80 -3.77 -19.34
CA TYR A 643 -22.62 -2.31 -19.43
C TYR A 643 -21.24 -1.88 -19.97
N GLY A 644 -20.20 -2.70 -19.75
CA GLY A 644 -18.83 -2.43 -20.20
C GLY A 644 -18.41 -3.20 -21.45
N GLY A 645 -19.16 -4.22 -21.88
CA GLY A 645 -18.85 -5.02 -23.07
C GLY A 645 -17.65 -5.96 -22.93
N PHE A 646 -17.11 -6.14 -21.71
CA PHE A 646 -16.06 -7.10 -21.40
C PHE A 646 -16.36 -7.85 -20.10
N THR A 647 -15.94 -9.11 -20.04
CA THR A 647 -15.86 -9.89 -18.80
C THR A 647 -14.45 -9.74 -18.24
N LEU A 648 -14.32 -9.68 -16.92
CA LEU A 648 -13.02 -9.78 -16.26
C LEU A 648 -12.81 -11.27 -15.91
N PRO A 649 -12.14 -12.08 -16.75
CA PRO A 649 -11.88 -13.46 -16.41
C PRO A 649 -11.00 -13.51 -15.16
N LEU A 650 -11.47 -14.19 -14.12
CA LEU A 650 -10.63 -14.51 -12.98
C LEU A 650 -9.70 -15.63 -13.41
N ALA A 651 -8.43 -15.31 -13.61
CA ALA A 651 -7.42 -16.26 -14.00
C ALA A 651 -6.12 -15.98 -13.25
N TYR A 652 -5.34 -17.02 -13.02
CA TYR A 652 -4.00 -16.93 -12.44
C TYR A 652 -3.03 -17.75 -13.28
N GLY A 653 -1.81 -17.29 -13.40
CA GLY A 653 -0.71 -18.08 -13.91
C GLY A 653 0.31 -18.23 -12.81
N ARG A 654 1.56 -17.92 -13.14
CA ARG A 654 2.69 -18.09 -12.26
C ARG A 654 2.93 -16.88 -11.36
N GLY A 655 3.48 -17.14 -10.18
CA GLY A 655 3.87 -16.11 -9.24
C GLY A 655 5.27 -15.56 -9.50
N ILE A 656 5.52 -14.37 -8.96
CA ILE A 656 6.82 -13.71 -8.96
C ILE A 656 7.70 -14.40 -7.90
N LEU A 657 9.01 -14.54 -8.14
CA LEU A 657 9.98 -15.17 -7.22
C LEU A 657 9.69 -16.66 -6.87
N GLY A 658 9.17 -17.43 -7.83
CA GLY A 658 8.99 -18.90 -7.65
C GLY A 658 7.70 -19.31 -6.95
N LEU A 659 6.82 -18.36 -6.62
CA LEU A 659 5.46 -18.66 -6.15
C LEU A 659 4.67 -19.41 -7.25
N LYS A 660 3.87 -20.41 -6.83
CA LYS A 660 3.11 -21.28 -7.75
C LYS A 660 1.91 -20.60 -8.41
N VAL A 661 1.42 -19.50 -7.85
CA VAL A 661 0.21 -18.79 -8.30
C VAL A 661 0.49 -17.30 -8.33
N GLY A 662 0.10 -16.62 -9.40
CA GLY A 662 0.19 -15.17 -9.49
C GLY A 662 -0.24 -14.58 -10.84
N PRO A 663 0.12 -13.32 -11.11
CA PRO A 663 -0.39 -12.58 -12.26
C PRO A 663 0.41 -12.80 -13.55
N LEU A 664 1.59 -13.42 -13.48
CA LEU A 664 2.42 -13.63 -14.66
C LEU A 664 1.87 -14.81 -15.48
N PRO A 665 1.97 -14.78 -16.82
CA PRO A 665 1.61 -15.94 -17.63
C PRO A 665 2.57 -17.10 -17.35
N GLU A 666 2.07 -18.32 -17.55
CA GLU A 666 2.93 -19.50 -17.63
C GLU A 666 3.94 -19.37 -18.77
N ARG A 667 4.95 -20.25 -18.76
CA ARG A 667 6.04 -20.24 -19.75
C ARG A 667 5.80 -21.19 -20.92
N ASP A 668 4.57 -21.68 -21.08
CA ASP A 668 4.23 -22.56 -22.19
C ASP A 668 4.50 -21.84 -23.54
N PRO A 669 5.10 -22.54 -24.52
CA PRO A 669 5.44 -21.94 -25.81
C PRO A 669 4.20 -21.40 -26.55
N LEU A 670 4.33 -20.22 -27.16
CA LEU A 670 3.27 -19.62 -27.97
C LEU A 670 3.62 -19.72 -29.46
N THR A 671 2.79 -20.39 -30.25
CA THR A 671 3.04 -20.56 -31.69
C THR A 671 1.87 -20.03 -32.49
N ALA A 672 2.08 -18.92 -33.20
CA ALA A 672 1.14 -18.39 -34.17
C ALA A 672 1.41 -19.01 -35.54
N VAL A 673 0.44 -19.76 -36.08
CA VAL A 673 0.50 -20.32 -37.44
C VAL A 673 -0.43 -19.51 -38.33
N VAL A 674 0.14 -18.84 -39.34
CA VAL A 674 -0.61 -18.07 -40.33
C VAL A 674 -0.89 -18.96 -41.52
N GLY A 675 -2.18 -19.24 -41.77
CA GLY A 675 -2.65 -20.07 -42.88
C GLY A 675 -2.62 -19.39 -44.24
N ALA A 676 -3.02 -20.13 -45.27
CA ALA A 676 -3.12 -19.63 -46.64
C ALA A 676 -4.27 -18.62 -46.82
N PRO A 677 -4.13 -17.62 -47.70
CA PRO A 677 -5.20 -16.65 -47.97
C PRO A 677 -6.35 -17.28 -48.76
N ILE A 678 -7.56 -17.16 -48.22
CA ILE A 678 -8.80 -17.63 -48.84
C ILE A 678 -9.40 -16.46 -49.62
N LYS A 679 -9.32 -16.54 -50.95
CA LYS A 679 -9.97 -15.57 -51.83
C LYS A 679 -11.47 -15.87 -51.87
N LEU A 680 -12.28 -14.92 -51.41
CA LEU A 680 -13.72 -15.11 -51.36
C LEU A 680 -14.34 -14.88 -52.74
N PRO A 681 -15.28 -15.74 -53.17
CA PRO A 681 -16.03 -15.50 -54.41
C PRO A 681 -16.80 -14.18 -54.31
N LEU A 682 -16.74 -13.37 -55.37
CA LEU A 682 -17.47 -12.12 -55.46
C LEU A 682 -18.98 -12.40 -55.43
N PHE A 683 -19.73 -11.52 -54.77
CA PHE A 683 -21.19 -11.57 -54.74
C PHE A 683 -21.73 -10.21 -55.17
N GLU A 684 -22.54 -10.21 -56.23
CA GLU A 684 -23.21 -9.02 -56.74
C GLU A 684 -24.62 -8.95 -56.15
N GLY A 685 -24.83 -8.00 -55.23
CA GLY A 685 -26.11 -7.81 -54.54
C GLY A 685 -25.95 -7.36 -53.08
N ASP A 686 -27.07 -7.15 -52.38
CA ASP A 686 -27.03 -6.82 -50.95
C ASP A 686 -26.71 -8.06 -50.11
N LEU A 687 -25.61 -8.02 -49.36
CA LEU A 687 -25.21 -9.09 -48.41
C LEU A 687 -26.21 -9.31 -47.27
N ARG A 688 -27.17 -8.39 -47.07
CA ARG A 688 -28.28 -8.54 -46.12
C ARG A 688 -29.48 -9.28 -46.69
N SER A 689 -29.56 -9.41 -48.02
CA SER A 689 -30.59 -10.23 -48.67
C SER A 689 -30.46 -11.70 -48.24
N GLU A 690 -31.49 -12.50 -48.50
CA GLU A 690 -31.45 -13.93 -48.23
C GLU A 690 -30.33 -14.65 -49.00
N ALA A 691 -30.20 -14.36 -50.30
CA ALA A 691 -29.11 -14.86 -51.14
C ALA A 691 -27.73 -14.41 -50.63
N GLY A 692 -27.60 -13.15 -50.19
CA GLY A 692 -26.37 -12.61 -49.62
C GLY A 692 -25.99 -13.28 -48.29
N ARG A 693 -26.97 -13.58 -47.42
CA ARG A 693 -26.74 -14.32 -46.18
C ARG A 693 -26.30 -15.75 -46.47
N ALA A 694 -26.91 -16.44 -47.43
CA ALA A 694 -26.49 -17.77 -47.87
C ALA A 694 -25.05 -17.77 -48.42
N HIS A 695 -24.67 -16.74 -49.18
CA HIS A 695 -23.30 -16.57 -49.68
C HIS A 695 -22.27 -16.39 -48.56
N VAL A 696 -22.60 -15.55 -47.57
CA VAL A 696 -21.78 -15.36 -46.37
C VAL A 696 -21.61 -16.67 -45.61
N ASP A 697 -22.67 -17.47 -45.52
CA ASP A 697 -22.66 -18.77 -44.85
C ASP A 697 -21.75 -19.77 -45.58
N ALA A 698 -21.82 -19.81 -46.91
CA ALA A 698 -20.91 -20.63 -47.72
C ALA A 698 -19.44 -20.21 -47.56
N CYS A 699 -19.16 -18.90 -47.59
CA CYS A 699 -17.81 -18.37 -47.36
C CYS A 699 -17.31 -18.65 -45.92
N HIS A 700 -18.19 -18.59 -44.93
CA HIS A 700 -17.89 -18.94 -43.54
C HIS A 700 -17.57 -20.43 -43.40
N ALA A 701 -18.33 -21.31 -44.07
CA ALA A 701 -18.04 -22.74 -44.11
C ALA A 701 -16.67 -23.05 -44.74
N LEU A 702 -16.32 -22.39 -45.85
CA LEU A 702 -14.98 -22.49 -46.45
C LEU A 702 -13.88 -22.06 -45.47
N TYR A 703 -14.10 -20.95 -44.75
CA TYR A 703 -13.17 -20.50 -43.71
C TYR A 703 -13.02 -21.51 -42.58
N CYS A 704 -14.11 -22.08 -42.07
CA CYS A 704 -14.08 -23.10 -41.02
C CYS A 704 -13.34 -24.37 -41.47
N ALA A 705 -13.56 -24.82 -42.71
CA ALA A 705 -12.85 -25.97 -43.27
C ALA A 705 -11.34 -25.71 -43.37
N ALA A 706 -10.95 -24.53 -43.85
CA ALA A 706 -9.53 -24.16 -43.93
C ALA A 706 -8.87 -24.01 -42.55
N LEU A 707 -9.59 -23.47 -41.56
CA LEU A 707 -9.11 -23.38 -40.18
C LEU A 707 -8.96 -24.78 -39.53
N GLN A 708 -9.89 -25.69 -39.81
CA GLN A 708 -9.82 -27.08 -39.36
C GLN A 708 -8.62 -27.80 -39.98
N GLN A 709 -8.41 -27.65 -41.28
CA GLN A 709 -7.23 -28.19 -41.97
C GLN A 709 -5.93 -27.65 -41.37
N LEU A 710 -5.84 -26.33 -41.14
CA LEU A 710 -4.66 -25.71 -40.54
C LEU A 710 -4.36 -26.27 -39.15
N TYR A 711 -5.40 -26.54 -38.35
CA TYR A 711 -5.27 -27.22 -37.06
C TYR A 711 -4.76 -28.65 -37.24
N ASP A 712 -5.38 -29.45 -38.11
CA ASP A 712 -5.03 -30.86 -38.30
C ASP A 712 -3.59 -31.06 -38.78
N GLU A 713 -3.07 -30.17 -39.64
CA GLU A 713 -1.68 -30.20 -40.12
C GLU A 713 -0.64 -29.90 -39.02
N HIS A 714 -1.02 -29.16 -37.97
CA HIS A 714 -0.07 -28.59 -37.01
C HIS A 714 -0.28 -29.06 -35.56
N LYS A 715 -1.42 -29.66 -35.24
CA LYS A 715 -1.81 -30.04 -33.86
C LYS A 715 -0.83 -30.99 -33.19
N ASP A 716 -0.27 -31.95 -33.91
CA ASP A 716 0.66 -32.93 -33.34
C ASP A 716 2.02 -32.32 -33.00
N LYS A 717 2.41 -31.28 -33.73
CA LYS A 717 3.67 -30.56 -33.49
C LYS A 717 3.55 -29.52 -32.38
N TYR A 718 2.48 -28.73 -32.38
CA TYR A 718 2.35 -27.56 -31.51
C TYR A 718 1.35 -27.72 -30.36
N ALA A 719 0.52 -28.76 -30.37
CA ALA A 719 -0.35 -29.14 -29.25
C ALA A 719 -0.23 -30.64 -28.88
N PRO A 720 0.99 -31.13 -28.55
CA PRO A 720 1.19 -32.53 -28.18
C PRO A 720 0.51 -32.92 -26.85
N LYS A 721 0.24 -31.93 -25.97
CA LYS A 721 -0.39 -32.13 -24.66
C LYS A 721 -1.91 -31.92 -24.66
N ARG A 722 -2.54 -31.87 -25.85
CA ARG A 722 -3.99 -31.64 -25.94
C ARG A 722 -4.77 -32.76 -25.26
N THR A 723 -5.81 -32.39 -24.52
CA THR A 723 -6.74 -33.34 -23.89
C THR A 723 -7.90 -33.68 -24.81
N ARG A 724 -8.19 -32.82 -25.78
CA ARG A 724 -9.20 -33.02 -26.83
C ARG A 724 -8.89 -32.18 -28.05
N ASP A 725 -9.43 -32.61 -29.20
CA ASP A 725 -9.30 -31.87 -30.44
C ASP A 725 -10.14 -30.58 -30.48
N MET A 726 -9.76 -29.66 -31.36
CA MET A 726 -10.40 -28.37 -31.57
C MET A 726 -11.89 -28.53 -31.86
N ARG A 727 -12.72 -27.64 -31.30
CA ARG A 727 -14.17 -27.59 -31.56
C ARG A 727 -14.61 -26.17 -31.87
N PHE A 728 -15.54 -26.06 -32.81
CA PHE A 728 -16.30 -24.83 -33.02
C PHE A 728 -17.50 -24.82 -32.06
N VAL A 729 -17.60 -23.76 -31.26
CA VAL A 729 -18.70 -23.49 -30.33
C VAL A 729 -19.46 -22.23 -30.76
N GLU A 730 -20.58 -21.97 -30.08
CA GLU A 730 -21.64 -21.05 -30.51
C GLU A 730 -21.24 -19.58 -30.66
#